data_AF-F0ZEF1-F1
#
_entry.id   AF-F0ZEF1-F1
#
_cell.length_a   1.000
_cell.length_b   1.000
_cell.length_c   1.000
_cell.angle_alpha   90.00
_cell.angle_beta   90.00
_cell.angle_gamma   90.00
#
_symmetry.space_group_name_H-M   'P 1'
#
loop_
_entity.id
_entity.type
_entity.pdbx_description
1 polymer ?
#
loop_
_entity_poly.entity_id
_entity_poly.type
_entity_poly.pdbx_seq_one_letter_code
_entity_poly.pdbx_strand_id
1 'polypeptide(L)'
;MNNNNNNNNNNNGFYNQNSNNNSSNNSFNFSYCYGNNGNNSATTTTTTTTTAVTNQNNNLNNEIFKFNLNFPTTTTTTTTNSSINNISNNGNNININFNKLEIKCLHHSKYDVTSICSNCNQGVCTVCMSELHDGHSFSELNKINVYKLLENFKETEYPTILAYKESDRVVNQALDHCFNIIESRHQSNLIKVHEKFKHLHDILNELESNITVILEAHHNNNEEIYTKITSQLQNDGEIMDSIIQKHHNKLKEYDTFELFDQDQQKSLQTLIRDSQICSDLLIRKKSNHFPNFVENHVDFDSELESVFTESINNFYLINSKDFKDKDNQYLMINKLSKLGSFNFYLTHGEPVPDHITSLALSSENNKLVIPNKIKELHFLNGYNGSIRQEMIPSSVQKVLFYDIGAPVVQGSIPANVREVYFCKGYNHEIYEGSIPPTVQKVVLYDIKVPLTKKSIPNTVKELHLNNGFDQFILPNILPHSLEKLYLYDIKQQVLSGCIPSSVKQMYLRNGFNLEINPTIIPHFIDLLYIGDIKQTLKPGCIPYGVKELHVGNGFSQNLTPDIIPNSVSSIFVYNVSNPVLFSSLPSSVKELQLGTGFNHEIQPNSIPSSIERLVITSIEPNLTYGSIPKTLKELYIFRGVKSKINQGIIPSNVKVLNI
;
A
#
# COMPACT_ATOMS: atom_id res chain seq x y z
N MET A 1 62.45 -20.34 38.83
CA MET A 1 62.16 -21.79 38.82
C MET A 1 61.70 -22.13 37.40
N ASN A 2 62.65 -22.29 36.48
CA ASN A 2 63.29 -23.55 36.05
C ASN A 2 62.39 -24.47 35.23
N ASN A 3 62.85 -24.64 33.97
CA ASN A 3 62.85 -25.85 33.15
C ASN A 3 61.55 -26.27 32.45
N ASN A 4 61.58 -26.81 31.24
CA ASN A 4 62.53 -26.87 30.11
C ASN A 4 61.89 -27.79 29.05
N ASN A 5 62.37 -27.69 27.81
CA ASN A 5 62.46 -28.77 26.81
C ASN A 5 61.17 -29.25 26.13
N ASN A 6 61.13 -29.63 24.84
CA ASN A 6 62.09 -29.57 23.73
C ASN A 6 61.37 -30.12 22.48
N ASN A 7 61.86 -29.68 21.30
CA ASN A 7 62.07 -30.48 20.07
C ASN A 7 60.87 -31.07 19.30
N ASN A 8 60.93 -31.32 17.98
CA ASN A 8 61.67 -30.79 16.82
C ASN A 8 61.16 -31.60 15.60
N ASN A 9 61.10 -30.95 14.44
CA ASN A 9 61.44 -31.48 13.10
C ASN A 9 60.61 -32.53 12.32
N ASN A 10 60.30 -32.10 11.07
CA ASN A 10 60.56 -32.72 9.77
C ASN A 10 59.66 -33.84 9.22
N ASN A 11 58.96 -33.58 8.10
CA ASN A 11 59.40 -33.89 6.72
C ASN A 11 58.22 -34.05 5.70
N ASN A 12 58.30 -33.28 4.62
CA ASN A 12 58.12 -33.60 3.19
C ASN A 12 57.13 -34.70 2.71
N GLY A 13 56.33 -34.34 1.70
CA GLY A 13 55.74 -35.28 0.74
C GLY A 13 54.77 -34.64 -0.25
N PHE A 14 55.18 -34.54 -1.51
CA PHE A 14 54.56 -33.86 -2.66
C PHE A 14 53.42 -34.63 -3.38
N TYR A 15 52.66 -33.90 -4.23
CA TYR A 15 51.72 -34.30 -5.32
C TYR A 15 50.39 -34.96 -4.87
N ASN A 16 49.20 -34.58 -5.36
CA ASN A 16 48.86 -34.28 -6.76
C ASN A 16 47.55 -33.47 -6.88
N GLN A 17 47.41 -32.80 -8.03
CA GLN A 17 46.26 -32.00 -8.49
C GLN A 17 44.99 -32.82 -8.70
N ASN A 18 43.80 -32.24 -8.45
CA ASN A 18 42.71 -32.15 -9.44
C ASN A 18 41.47 -31.39 -8.90
N SER A 19 41.28 -30.19 -9.46
CA SER A 19 40.07 -29.61 -10.08
C SER A 19 38.65 -29.90 -9.56
N ASN A 20 37.86 -28.80 -9.51
CA ASN A 20 36.39 -28.66 -9.55
C ASN A 20 35.68 -28.87 -8.20
N ASN A 21 34.78 -28.02 -7.69
CA ASN A 21 33.93 -27.00 -8.30
C ASN A 21 33.55 -25.88 -7.30
N ASN A 22 33.51 -24.62 -7.78
CA ASN A 22 32.88 -23.48 -7.10
C ASN A 22 31.34 -23.52 -7.27
N SER A 23 30.59 -23.33 -6.18
CA SER A 23 29.21 -22.83 -6.23
C SER A 23 28.95 -21.90 -5.03
N SER A 24 29.35 -20.64 -5.20
CA SER A 24 28.99 -19.56 -4.28
C SER A 24 27.58 -19.07 -4.59
N ASN A 25 26.65 -19.36 -3.68
CA ASN A 25 25.33 -18.75 -3.60
C ASN A 25 25.46 -17.24 -3.29
N ASN A 26 25.18 -16.39 -4.26
CA ASN A 26 24.91 -14.97 -4.06
C ASN A 26 23.67 -14.58 -4.86
N SER A 27 22.49 -14.82 -4.28
CA SER A 27 21.21 -14.35 -4.79
C SER A 27 20.90 -12.96 -4.21
N PHE A 28 21.29 -11.90 -4.92
CA PHE A 28 20.80 -10.55 -4.68
C PHE A 28 19.63 -10.29 -5.64
N ASN A 29 18.39 -10.43 -5.14
CA ASN A 29 17.18 -10.08 -5.87
C ASN A 29 16.77 -8.64 -5.54
N PHE A 30 16.74 -7.77 -6.54
CA PHE A 30 16.02 -6.49 -6.51
C PHE A 30 15.00 -6.46 -7.64
N SER A 31 13.73 -6.33 -7.28
CA SER A 31 12.61 -6.11 -8.20
C SER A 31 12.21 -4.63 -8.16
N TYR A 32 12.48 -3.90 -9.25
CA TYR A 32 11.87 -2.62 -9.55
C TYR A 32 10.60 -2.87 -10.38
N CYS A 33 9.43 -2.51 -9.87
CA CYS A 33 8.18 -2.50 -10.64
C CYS A 33 8.01 -1.11 -11.28
N TYR A 34 8.34 -0.99 -12.57
CA TYR A 34 7.77 0.02 -13.45
C TYR A 34 6.43 -0.52 -13.98
N GLY A 35 5.33 0.13 -13.63
CA GLY A 35 4.02 -0.13 -14.23
C GLY A 35 3.99 0.43 -15.64
N ASN A 36 3.98 -0.44 -16.63
CA ASN A 36 3.76 -0.09 -18.03
C ASN A 36 2.30 -0.44 -18.38
N ASN A 37 1.51 0.58 -18.71
CA ASN A 37 0.14 0.44 -19.19
C ASN A 37 0.16 -0.15 -20.61
N GLY A 38 -0.40 -1.34 -20.75
CA GLY A 38 -0.69 -1.96 -22.04
C GLY A 38 -2.20 -2.18 -22.17
N ASN A 39 -2.82 -1.40 -23.06
CA ASN A 39 -4.18 -1.60 -23.57
C ASN A 39 -4.39 -3.05 -24.00
N ASN A 40 -5.54 -3.63 -23.64
CA ASN A 40 -6.24 -4.56 -24.51
C ASN A 40 -7.74 -4.52 -24.24
N SER A 41 -8.44 -3.96 -25.22
CA SER A 41 -9.86 -4.08 -25.46
C SER A 41 -10.24 -5.53 -25.74
N ALA A 42 -11.23 -6.06 -25.03
CA ALA A 42 -12.00 -7.21 -25.49
C ALA A 42 -13.47 -7.00 -25.11
N THR A 43 -14.24 -6.68 -26.13
CA THR A 43 -15.69 -6.67 -26.21
C THR A 43 -16.26 -8.05 -25.94
N THR A 44 -17.16 -8.17 -24.95
CA THR A 44 -18.16 -9.25 -24.92
C THR A 44 -19.50 -8.69 -24.49
N THR A 45 -20.37 -8.53 -25.48
CA THR A 45 -21.81 -8.36 -25.37
C THR A 45 -22.45 -9.60 -24.74
N THR A 46 -23.12 -9.44 -23.60
CA THR A 46 -24.24 -10.32 -23.22
C THR A 46 -25.35 -9.47 -22.60
N THR A 47 -26.45 -9.43 -23.33
CA THR A 47 -27.77 -8.97 -22.92
C THR A 47 -28.37 -9.97 -21.93
N THR A 48 -28.96 -9.50 -20.83
CA THR A 48 -30.13 -10.14 -20.18
C THR A 48 -30.72 -9.25 -19.09
N THR A 49 -31.84 -8.61 -19.45
CA THR A 49 -33.07 -8.47 -18.66
C THR A 49 -32.96 -8.18 -17.15
N THR A 50 -33.03 -6.89 -16.81
CA THR A 50 -33.50 -6.40 -15.51
C THR A 50 -35.00 -6.70 -15.35
N THR A 51 -35.33 -7.63 -14.46
CA THR A 51 -36.66 -7.71 -13.85
C THR A 51 -36.58 -7.09 -12.46
N ALA A 52 -37.35 -6.02 -12.28
CA ALA A 52 -37.62 -5.42 -10.98
C ALA A 52 -38.33 -6.46 -10.10
N VAL A 53 -37.77 -6.75 -8.92
CA VAL A 53 -38.49 -7.40 -7.84
C VAL A 53 -38.45 -6.49 -6.62
N THR A 54 -39.65 -6.09 -6.27
CA THR A 54 -40.10 -5.29 -5.14
C THR A 54 -39.55 -5.78 -3.79
N ASN A 55 -39.12 -4.81 -2.98
CA ASN A 55 -38.94 -4.94 -1.54
C ASN A 55 -40.20 -5.55 -0.89
N GLN A 56 -40.06 -6.75 -0.35
CA GLN A 56 -40.91 -7.25 0.72
C GLN A 56 -40.05 -7.54 1.95
N ASN A 57 -40.32 -6.74 2.99
CA ASN A 57 -39.99 -7.04 4.37
C ASN A 57 -40.33 -8.49 4.69
N ASN A 58 -39.33 -9.28 5.08
CA ASN A 58 -39.56 -10.51 5.84
C ASN A 58 -38.66 -10.50 7.07
N ASN A 59 -39.29 -10.22 8.20
CA ASN A 59 -38.87 -10.69 9.52
C ASN A 59 -38.59 -12.19 9.41
N LEU A 60 -37.33 -12.59 9.60
CA LEU A 60 -36.98 -13.98 9.85
C LEU A 60 -36.42 -14.08 11.26
N ASN A 61 -37.19 -14.82 12.06
CA ASN A 61 -37.00 -15.12 13.47
C ASN A 61 -35.57 -15.61 13.75
N ASN A 62 -34.89 -14.91 14.65
CA ASN A 62 -33.74 -15.45 15.39
C ASN A 62 -34.24 -16.53 16.35
N GLU A 63 -34.40 -17.77 15.88
CA GLU A 63 -34.42 -18.92 16.78
C GLU A 63 -32.97 -19.30 17.15
N ILE A 64 -32.55 -18.78 18.30
CA ILE A 64 -31.35 -19.23 19.00
C ILE A 64 -31.58 -20.70 19.40
N PHE A 65 -30.98 -21.64 18.67
CA PHE A 65 -30.82 -23.01 19.17
C PHE A 65 -29.84 -23.00 20.35
N LYS A 66 -30.38 -22.84 21.57
CA LYS A 66 -29.67 -23.12 22.83
C LYS A 66 -29.48 -24.64 22.94
N PHE A 67 -28.33 -25.14 22.50
CA PHE A 67 -27.84 -26.43 23.00
C PHE A 67 -27.26 -26.24 24.39
N ASN A 68 -28.11 -26.45 25.40
CA ASN A 68 -27.69 -26.54 26.79
C ASN A 68 -27.09 -27.94 27.02
N LEU A 69 -25.76 -28.03 27.06
CA LEU A 69 -25.07 -29.19 27.61
C LEU A 69 -24.31 -28.74 28.85
N ASN A 70 -24.97 -28.89 30.01
CA ASN A 70 -24.32 -28.78 31.31
C ASN A 70 -23.42 -30.00 31.53
N PHE A 71 -22.11 -29.80 31.61
CA PHE A 71 -21.19 -30.77 32.19
C PHE A 71 -20.58 -30.20 33.48
N PRO A 72 -20.44 -31.02 34.53
CA PRO A 72 -19.93 -30.55 35.83
C PRO A 72 -18.47 -30.12 35.70
N THR A 73 -18.16 -28.98 36.29
CA THR A 73 -16.81 -28.46 36.47
C THR A 73 -16.02 -29.35 37.41
N THR A 74 -14.93 -29.95 36.93
CA THR A 74 -13.87 -30.49 37.80
C THR A 74 -12.59 -29.71 37.59
N THR A 75 -12.12 -29.14 38.69
CA THR A 75 -10.91 -28.34 38.86
C THR A 75 -9.67 -29.03 38.33
N THR A 76 -8.84 -28.23 37.66
CA THR A 76 -7.50 -28.55 37.19
C THR A 76 -6.57 -28.91 38.35
N THR A 77 -6.02 -30.12 38.33
CA THR A 77 -4.71 -30.42 38.95
C THR A 77 -3.84 -31.11 37.92
N THR A 78 -2.79 -30.41 37.54
CA THR A 78 -1.65 -30.85 36.72
C THR A 78 -1.00 -32.10 37.30
N THR A 79 -0.97 -33.20 36.54
CA THR A 79 0.06 -34.24 36.69
C THR A 79 0.45 -34.78 35.32
N THR A 80 1.76 -34.95 35.17
CA THR A 80 2.54 -35.27 33.98
C THR A 80 2.30 -36.68 33.44
N ASN A 81 2.48 -36.83 32.12
CA ASN A 81 2.56 -38.08 31.37
C ASN A 81 3.34 -39.19 32.09
N SER A 82 2.65 -40.30 32.39
CA SER A 82 3.19 -41.66 32.26
C SER A 82 2.05 -42.67 32.41
N SER A 83 2.14 -43.78 31.67
CA SER A 83 1.38 -45.04 31.88
C SER A 83 0.05 -45.19 31.11
N ILE A 84 0.15 -45.50 29.82
CA ILE A 84 -0.78 -46.47 29.22
C ILE A 84 -0.40 -47.83 29.82
N ASN A 85 -1.01 -48.19 30.94
CA ASN A 85 -1.21 -49.55 31.44
C ASN A 85 -1.79 -49.45 32.85
N ASN A 86 -3.13 -49.44 32.93
CA ASN A 86 -3.98 -49.96 34.02
C ASN A 86 -5.31 -49.21 34.03
N ILE A 87 -6.29 -49.71 33.26
CA ILE A 87 -7.69 -49.39 33.53
C ILE A 87 -8.14 -50.37 34.62
N SER A 88 -8.06 -49.94 35.87
CA SER A 88 -8.75 -50.61 36.98
C SER A 88 -10.24 -50.27 36.93
N ASN A 89 -11.05 -51.31 36.78
CA ASN A 89 -12.50 -51.28 36.96
C ASN A 89 -12.88 -50.65 38.30
N ASN A 90 -13.70 -49.59 38.28
CA ASN A 90 -14.81 -49.45 39.22
C ASN A 90 -15.80 -48.35 38.79
N GLY A 91 -17.08 -48.72 38.74
CA GLY A 91 -18.23 -47.81 38.78
C GLY A 91 -18.97 -47.57 37.46
N ASN A 92 -19.99 -48.41 37.20
CA ASN A 92 -20.99 -48.36 36.12
C ASN A 92 -20.52 -48.70 34.70
N ASN A 93 -20.27 -49.99 34.45
CA ASN A 93 -20.22 -50.54 33.10
C ASN A 93 -21.62 -50.48 32.46
N ILE A 94 -21.93 -49.37 31.80
CA ILE A 94 -22.96 -49.36 30.75
C ILE A 94 -22.40 -50.25 29.63
N ASN A 95 -22.93 -51.46 29.52
CA ASN A 95 -22.60 -52.37 28.44
C ASN A 95 -23.30 -51.85 27.17
N ILE A 96 -22.66 -50.91 26.47
CA ILE A 96 -23.21 -50.32 25.24
C ILE A 96 -23.23 -51.43 24.19
N ASN A 97 -24.43 -51.88 23.82
CA ASN A 97 -24.61 -52.77 22.70
C ASN A 97 -24.50 -51.95 21.40
N PHE A 98 -23.33 -51.96 20.78
CA PHE A 98 -23.06 -51.20 19.55
C PHE A 98 -23.96 -51.63 18.39
N ASN A 99 -24.52 -52.86 18.41
CA ASN A 99 -25.50 -53.34 17.43
C ASN A 99 -26.91 -52.74 17.61
N LYS A 100 -27.12 -51.87 18.60
CA LYS A 100 -28.38 -51.15 18.87
C LYS A 100 -28.26 -49.62 18.76
N LEU A 101 -27.09 -49.11 18.38
CA LEU A 101 -26.91 -47.68 18.13
C LEU A 101 -27.51 -47.35 16.76
N GLU A 102 -28.70 -46.74 16.73
CA GLU A 102 -29.35 -46.26 15.51
C GLU A 102 -28.68 -44.98 14.99
N ILE A 103 -27.38 -45.05 14.69
CA ILE A 103 -26.64 -43.93 14.11
C ILE A 103 -26.82 -43.98 12.60
N LYS A 104 -27.69 -43.12 12.07
CA LYS A 104 -27.87 -43.00 10.62
C LYS A 104 -26.62 -42.41 9.96
N CYS A 105 -26.25 -42.96 8.83
CA CYS A 105 -25.15 -42.43 8.02
C CYS A 105 -25.53 -41.05 7.46
N LEU A 106 -24.59 -40.10 7.57
CA LEU A 106 -24.78 -38.72 7.10
C LEU A 106 -25.08 -38.64 5.59
N HIS A 107 -24.40 -39.47 4.78
CA HIS A 107 -24.57 -39.48 3.32
C HIS A 107 -25.69 -40.42 2.86
N HIS A 108 -26.00 -41.45 3.65
CA HIS A 108 -26.97 -42.48 3.31
C HIS A 108 -27.98 -42.64 4.44
N SER A 109 -28.91 -41.69 4.58
CA SER A 109 -29.85 -41.58 5.70
C SER A 109 -30.72 -42.82 5.96
N LYS A 110 -30.84 -43.74 4.98
CA LYS A 110 -31.55 -45.02 5.11
C LYS A 110 -30.71 -46.13 5.76
N TYR A 111 -29.39 -45.97 5.84
CA TYR A 111 -28.46 -46.98 6.31
C TYR A 111 -27.82 -46.56 7.63
N ASP A 112 -27.61 -47.53 8.51
CA ASP A 112 -26.92 -47.32 9.77
C ASP A 112 -25.40 -47.31 9.55
N VAL A 113 -24.69 -46.58 10.39
CA VAL A 113 -23.23 -46.63 10.50
C VAL A 113 -22.85 -48.00 11.06
N THR A 114 -22.08 -48.76 10.29
CA THR A 114 -21.72 -50.15 10.60
C THR A 114 -20.23 -50.36 10.85
N SER A 115 -19.36 -49.43 10.44
CA SER A 115 -17.93 -49.49 10.77
C SER A 115 -17.30 -48.09 10.85
N ILE A 116 -16.02 -48.03 11.19
CA ILE A 116 -15.23 -46.80 11.25
C ILE A 116 -14.16 -46.88 10.16
N CYS A 117 -14.13 -45.90 9.27
CA CYS A 117 -13.05 -45.73 8.30
C CYS A 117 -11.79 -45.26 9.03
N SER A 118 -10.75 -46.08 9.03
CA SER A 118 -9.51 -45.84 9.79
C SER A 118 -8.67 -44.71 9.16
N ASN A 119 -8.77 -44.54 7.85
CA ASN A 119 -8.07 -43.48 7.11
C ASN A 119 -8.69 -42.10 7.34
N CYS A 120 -10.02 -42.03 7.41
CA CYS A 120 -10.77 -40.78 7.55
C CYS A 120 -11.21 -40.51 8.99
N ASN A 121 -11.01 -41.47 9.90
CA ASN A 121 -11.45 -41.45 11.28
C ASN A 121 -12.94 -41.04 11.43
N GLN A 122 -13.83 -41.72 10.72
CA GLN A 122 -15.27 -41.42 10.73
C GLN A 122 -16.14 -42.68 10.62
N GLY A 123 -17.36 -42.60 11.16
CA GLY A 123 -18.37 -43.65 11.06
C GLY A 123 -18.95 -43.75 9.64
N VAL A 124 -18.99 -44.95 9.08
CA VAL A 124 -19.43 -45.23 7.70
C VAL A 124 -20.45 -46.37 7.67
N CYS A 125 -21.44 -46.27 6.77
CA CYS A 125 -22.32 -47.41 6.44
C CYS A 125 -21.71 -48.27 5.33
N THR A 126 -22.34 -49.40 5.06
CA THR A 126 -21.91 -50.33 4.00
C THR A 126 -21.83 -49.69 2.62
N VAL A 127 -22.73 -48.76 2.29
CA VAL A 127 -22.72 -48.06 0.98
C VAL A 127 -21.57 -47.06 0.90
N CYS A 128 -21.28 -46.33 1.99
CA CYS A 128 -20.15 -45.42 2.06
C CYS A 128 -18.81 -46.13 1.82
N MET A 129 -18.67 -47.37 2.30
CA MET A 129 -17.44 -48.14 2.14
C MET A 129 -17.10 -48.40 0.68
N SER A 130 -18.11 -48.64 -0.16
CA SER A 130 -17.91 -48.94 -1.59
C SER A 130 -17.88 -47.71 -2.49
N GLU A 131 -18.48 -46.59 -2.07
CA GLU A 131 -18.60 -45.39 -2.92
C GLU A 131 -17.62 -44.28 -2.53
N LEU A 132 -17.68 -43.82 -1.27
CA LEU A 132 -16.94 -42.64 -0.81
C LEU A 132 -15.59 -42.98 -0.16
N HIS A 133 -15.41 -44.23 0.24
CA HIS A 133 -14.23 -44.73 0.93
C HIS A 133 -13.62 -45.96 0.25
N ASP A 134 -13.81 -46.07 -1.06
CA ASP A 134 -13.19 -47.15 -1.81
C ASP A 134 -11.67 -47.13 -1.64
N GLY A 135 -11.08 -48.30 -1.37
CA GLY A 135 -9.67 -48.45 -1.06
C GLY A 135 -9.22 -48.05 0.35
N HIS A 136 -10.13 -47.62 1.24
CA HIS A 136 -9.79 -47.33 2.64
C HIS A 136 -9.90 -48.56 3.55
N SER A 137 -9.24 -48.51 4.70
CA SER A 137 -9.29 -49.55 5.72
C SER A 137 -10.40 -49.29 6.73
N PHE A 138 -11.16 -50.31 7.07
CA PHE A 138 -12.29 -50.21 8.00
C PHE A 138 -12.02 -51.00 9.28
N SER A 139 -12.51 -50.47 10.39
CA SER A 139 -12.43 -51.08 11.72
C SER A 139 -13.82 -51.20 12.33
N GLU A 140 -14.00 -52.21 13.17
CA GLU A 140 -15.28 -52.49 13.80
C GLU A 140 -15.71 -51.35 14.75
N LEU A 141 -17.01 -51.10 14.82
CA LEU A 141 -17.64 -50.25 15.83
C LEU A 141 -17.60 -50.93 17.20
N ASN A 142 -16.46 -50.77 17.88
CA ASN A 142 -16.28 -51.23 19.25
C ASN A 142 -15.88 -50.08 20.17
N LYS A 143 -15.91 -50.36 21.47
CA LYS A 143 -15.60 -49.40 22.54
C LYS A 143 -14.27 -48.67 22.31
N ILE A 144 -13.22 -49.38 21.91
CA ILE A 144 -11.87 -48.82 21.73
C ILE A 144 -11.84 -47.82 20.57
N ASN A 145 -12.38 -48.20 19.40
CA ASN A 145 -12.34 -47.36 18.22
C ASN A 145 -13.27 -46.13 18.36
N VAL A 146 -14.40 -46.28 19.06
CA VAL A 146 -15.29 -45.16 19.38
C VAL A 146 -14.63 -44.18 20.37
N TYR A 147 -13.87 -44.66 21.36
CA TYR A 147 -13.10 -43.75 22.23
C TYR A 147 -12.05 -42.96 21.44
N LYS A 148 -11.33 -43.59 20.51
CA LYS A 148 -10.36 -42.89 19.65
C LYS A 148 -11.02 -41.80 18.80
N LEU A 149 -12.19 -42.08 18.22
CA LEU A 149 -12.99 -41.07 17.52
C LEU A 149 -13.34 -39.89 18.44
N LEU A 150 -13.81 -40.20 19.66
CA LEU A 150 -14.21 -39.18 20.61
C LEU A 150 -13.03 -38.32 21.08
N GLU A 151 -11.87 -38.92 21.32
CA GLU A 151 -10.65 -38.20 21.66
C GLU A 151 -10.19 -37.32 20.49
N ASN A 152 -10.19 -37.84 19.25
CA ASN A 152 -9.87 -37.04 18.07
C ASN A 152 -10.83 -35.85 17.91
N PHE A 153 -12.13 -36.07 18.10
CA PHE A 153 -13.13 -35.01 18.05
C PHE A 153 -12.87 -33.94 19.11
N LYS A 154 -12.63 -34.34 20.37
CA LYS A 154 -12.42 -33.42 21.49
C LYS A 154 -11.11 -32.63 21.40
N GLU A 155 -10.02 -33.31 21.05
CA GLU A 155 -8.67 -32.73 21.11
C GLU A 155 -8.25 -32.08 19.80
N THR A 156 -8.84 -32.47 18.66
CA THR A 156 -8.43 -31.99 17.33
C THR A 156 -9.55 -31.27 16.59
N GLU A 157 -10.66 -31.95 16.28
CA GLU A 157 -11.67 -31.42 15.37
C GLU A 157 -12.47 -30.26 15.98
N TYR A 158 -12.94 -30.41 17.22
CA TYR A 158 -13.75 -29.41 17.90
C TYR A 158 -13.00 -28.09 18.16
N PRO A 159 -11.77 -28.09 18.71
CA PRO A 159 -10.98 -26.86 18.85
C PRO A 159 -10.66 -26.21 17.50
N THR A 160 -10.39 -27.01 16.47
CA THR A 160 -10.14 -26.53 15.10
C THR A 160 -11.33 -25.78 14.54
N ILE A 161 -12.54 -26.33 14.65
CA ILE A 161 -13.77 -25.68 14.18
C ILE A 161 -14.04 -24.39 14.97
N LEU A 162 -13.82 -24.38 16.28
CA LEU A 162 -13.95 -23.17 17.09
C LEU A 162 -12.97 -22.07 16.64
N ALA A 163 -11.74 -22.44 16.31
CA ALA A 163 -10.75 -21.51 15.80
C ALA A 163 -11.13 -20.93 14.43
N TYR A 164 -11.62 -21.76 13.50
CA TYR A 164 -12.16 -21.28 12.22
C TYR A 164 -13.33 -20.31 12.41
N LYS A 165 -14.25 -20.61 13.33
CA LYS A 165 -15.38 -19.72 13.64
C LYS A 165 -14.92 -18.36 14.15
N GLU A 166 -13.89 -18.31 14.98
CA GLU A 166 -13.33 -17.04 15.47
C GLU A 166 -12.57 -16.29 14.37
N SER A 167 -11.81 -17.01 13.54
CA SER A 167 -11.20 -16.44 12.32
C SER A 167 -12.25 -15.79 11.42
N ASP A 168 -13.36 -16.48 11.14
CA ASP A 168 -14.44 -15.95 10.31
C ASP A 168 -15.08 -14.70 10.93
N ARG A 169 -15.22 -14.66 12.26
CA ARG A 169 -15.71 -13.47 12.98
C ARG A 169 -14.80 -12.26 12.75
N VAL A 170 -13.48 -12.44 12.82
CA VAL A 170 -12.49 -11.37 12.59
C VAL A 170 -12.51 -10.92 11.13
N VAL A 171 -12.55 -11.86 10.18
CA VAL A 171 -12.62 -11.55 8.74
C VAL A 171 -13.91 -10.79 8.41
N ASN A 172 -15.06 -11.19 8.95
CA ASN A 172 -16.33 -10.49 8.74
C ASN A 172 -16.29 -9.05 9.25
N GLN A 173 -15.72 -8.81 10.44
CA GLN A 173 -15.56 -7.45 10.97
C GLN A 173 -14.69 -6.56 10.06
N ALA A 174 -13.62 -7.12 9.49
CA ALA A 174 -12.78 -6.41 8.53
C ALA A 174 -13.54 -6.10 7.23
N LEU A 175 -14.35 -7.03 6.73
CA LEU A 175 -15.18 -6.85 5.55
C LEU A 175 -16.23 -5.74 5.75
N ASP A 176 -16.96 -5.77 6.87
CA ASP A 176 -17.97 -4.75 7.20
C ASP A 176 -17.35 -3.35 7.22
N HIS A 177 -16.18 -3.20 7.85
CA HIS A 177 -15.49 -1.92 7.90
C HIS A 177 -15.09 -1.41 6.51
N CYS A 178 -14.47 -2.27 5.68
CA CYS A 178 -14.06 -1.91 4.32
C CYS A 178 -15.27 -1.52 3.46
N PHE A 179 -16.34 -2.31 3.54
CA PHE A 179 -17.56 -2.06 2.81
C PHE A 179 -18.21 -0.73 3.23
N ASN A 180 -18.30 -0.45 4.53
CA ASN A 180 -18.84 0.81 5.05
C ASN A 180 -18.09 2.05 4.54
N ILE A 181 -16.76 1.98 4.40
CA ILE A 181 -15.97 3.07 3.81
C ILE A 181 -16.32 3.28 2.34
N ILE A 182 -16.41 2.18 1.57
CA ILE A 182 -16.76 2.23 0.15
C ILE A 182 -18.17 2.80 -0.02
N GLU A 183 -19.12 2.33 0.79
CA GLU A 183 -20.52 2.78 0.80
C GLU A 183 -20.62 4.29 1.11
N SER A 184 -19.93 4.76 2.15
CA SER A 184 -19.89 6.18 2.50
C SER A 184 -19.29 7.04 1.37
N ARG A 185 -18.22 6.57 0.71
CA ARG A 185 -17.64 7.25 -0.45
C ARG A 185 -18.58 7.27 -1.64
N HIS A 186 -19.29 6.18 -1.89
CA HIS A 186 -20.30 6.09 -2.94
C HIS A 186 -21.40 7.13 -2.72
N GLN A 187 -21.98 7.19 -1.52
CA GLN A 187 -22.99 8.18 -1.15
C GLN A 187 -22.47 9.62 -1.29
N SER A 188 -21.25 9.90 -0.82
CA SER A 188 -20.62 11.21 -0.99
C SER A 188 -20.45 11.59 -2.47
N ASN A 189 -20.08 10.63 -3.33
CA ASN A 189 -19.96 10.87 -4.76
C ASN A 189 -21.33 11.13 -5.41
N LEU A 190 -22.38 10.41 -5.02
CA LEU A 190 -23.74 10.67 -5.49
C LEU A 190 -24.20 12.09 -5.12
N ILE A 191 -23.94 12.52 -3.88
CA ILE A 191 -24.24 13.89 -3.43
C ILE A 191 -23.50 14.91 -4.30
N LYS A 192 -22.19 14.72 -4.54
CA LYS A 192 -21.39 15.63 -5.39
C LYS A 192 -21.92 15.71 -6.82
N VAL A 193 -22.29 14.57 -7.41
CA VAL A 193 -22.90 14.53 -8.75
C VAL A 193 -24.21 15.30 -8.73
N HIS A 194 -25.09 15.03 -7.78
CA HIS A 194 -26.37 15.72 -7.66
C HIS A 194 -26.21 17.23 -7.48
N GLU A 195 -25.33 17.69 -6.58
CA GLU A 195 -25.06 19.11 -6.36
C GLU A 195 -24.50 19.80 -7.61
N LYS A 196 -23.58 19.13 -8.34
CA LYS A 196 -23.01 19.69 -9.57
C LYS A 196 -24.04 19.81 -10.68
N PHE A 197 -24.87 18.80 -10.87
CA PHE A 197 -25.95 18.86 -11.85
C PHE A 197 -27.02 19.86 -11.44
N LYS A 198 -27.39 19.95 -10.16
CA LYS A 198 -28.32 20.96 -9.66
C LYS A 198 -27.84 22.38 -10.01
N HIS A 199 -26.56 22.69 -9.76
CA HIS A 199 -25.98 23.97 -10.13
C HIS A 199 -26.05 24.26 -11.64
N LEU A 200 -25.85 23.24 -12.49
CA LEU A 200 -26.00 23.40 -13.95
C LEU A 200 -27.46 23.69 -14.33
N HIS A 201 -28.43 22.99 -13.72
CA HIS A 201 -29.85 23.27 -13.94
C HIS A 201 -30.21 24.70 -13.48
N ASP A 202 -29.68 25.16 -12.35
CA ASP A 202 -29.91 26.52 -11.85
C ASP A 202 -29.41 27.58 -12.85
N ILE A 203 -28.22 27.39 -13.45
CA ILE A 203 -27.70 28.28 -14.50
C ILE A 203 -28.61 28.29 -15.73
N LEU A 204 -29.05 27.10 -16.19
CA LEU A 204 -29.92 26.99 -17.36
C LEU A 204 -31.28 27.66 -17.11
N ASN A 205 -31.85 27.47 -15.92
CA ASN A 205 -33.10 28.10 -15.51
C ASN A 205 -32.98 29.63 -15.44
N GLU A 206 -31.85 30.16 -14.96
CA GLU A 206 -31.60 31.61 -14.92
C GLU A 206 -31.52 32.20 -16.35
N LEU A 207 -30.84 31.51 -17.27
CA LEU A 207 -30.77 31.91 -18.67
C LEU A 207 -32.16 31.92 -19.33
N GLU A 208 -32.96 30.87 -19.12
CA GLU A 208 -34.34 30.79 -19.62
C GLU A 208 -35.21 31.93 -19.07
N SER A 209 -35.12 32.18 -17.75
CA SER A 209 -35.87 33.26 -17.09
C SER A 209 -35.50 34.63 -17.67
N ASN A 210 -34.21 34.88 -17.92
CA ASN A 210 -33.76 36.16 -18.47
C ASN A 210 -34.28 36.40 -19.89
N ILE A 211 -34.27 35.37 -20.75
CA ILE A 211 -34.83 35.46 -22.11
C ILE A 211 -36.34 35.76 -22.03
N THR A 212 -37.06 35.05 -21.17
CA THR A 212 -38.51 35.23 -20.99
C THR A 212 -38.85 36.65 -20.55
N VAL A 213 -38.14 37.19 -19.54
CA VAL A 213 -38.36 38.56 -19.04
C VAL A 213 -38.17 39.61 -20.13
N ILE A 214 -37.17 39.43 -21.01
CA ILE A 214 -36.93 40.36 -22.13
C ILE A 214 -38.09 40.31 -23.14
N LEU A 215 -38.56 39.11 -23.48
CA LEU A 215 -39.68 38.94 -24.43
C LEU A 215 -40.98 39.53 -23.86
N GLU A 216 -41.27 39.30 -22.58
CA GLU A 216 -42.42 39.88 -21.89
C GLU A 216 -42.35 41.41 -21.85
N ALA A 217 -41.17 41.98 -21.57
CA ALA A 217 -41.00 43.44 -21.57
C ALA A 217 -41.28 44.06 -22.94
N HIS A 218 -40.80 43.44 -24.03
CA HIS A 218 -41.09 43.90 -25.39
C HIS A 218 -42.59 43.78 -25.72
N HIS A 219 -43.24 42.70 -25.30
CA HIS A 219 -44.68 42.51 -25.49
C HIS A 219 -45.49 43.59 -24.77
N ASN A 220 -45.19 43.84 -23.49
CA ASN A 220 -45.87 44.87 -22.70
C ASN A 220 -45.74 46.27 -23.34
N ASN A 221 -44.56 46.59 -23.89
CA ASN A 221 -44.37 47.85 -24.61
C ASN A 221 -45.22 47.92 -25.90
N ASN A 222 -45.36 46.81 -26.63
CA ASN A 222 -46.27 46.75 -27.79
C ASN A 222 -47.74 46.91 -27.36
N GLU A 223 -48.17 46.32 -26.25
CA GLU A 223 -49.52 46.52 -25.70
C GLU A 223 -49.78 48.00 -25.33
N GLU A 224 -48.79 48.68 -24.76
CA GLU A 224 -48.89 50.11 -24.44
C GLU A 224 -49.02 50.96 -25.71
N ILE A 225 -48.22 50.67 -26.75
CA ILE A 225 -48.33 51.32 -28.06
C ILE A 225 -49.70 51.07 -28.68
N TYR A 226 -50.16 49.82 -28.70
CA TYR A 226 -51.46 49.43 -29.23
C TYR A 226 -52.59 50.23 -28.55
N THR A 227 -52.60 50.23 -27.21
CA THR A 227 -53.62 50.93 -26.41
C THR A 227 -53.66 52.42 -26.73
N LYS A 228 -52.50 53.09 -26.79
CA LYS A 228 -52.39 54.52 -27.15
C LYS A 228 -52.98 54.80 -28.54
N ILE A 229 -52.64 53.98 -29.53
CA ILE A 229 -53.14 54.14 -30.90
C ILE A 229 -54.66 53.94 -30.94
N THR A 230 -55.16 52.86 -30.34
CA THR A 230 -56.60 52.55 -30.38
C THR A 230 -57.43 53.59 -29.65
N SER A 231 -56.99 54.08 -28.49
CA SER A 231 -57.69 55.14 -27.76
C SER A 231 -57.72 56.45 -28.55
N GLN A 232 -56.61 56.81 -29.20
CA GLN A 232 -56.57 58.00 -30.07
C GLN A 232 -57.51 57.86 -31.27
N LEU A 233 -57.53 56.69 -31.92
CA LEU A 233 -58.40 56.43 -33.06
C LEU A 233 -59.88 56.43 -32.67
N GLN A 234 -60.22 55.84 -31.52
CA GLN A 234 -61.58 55.84 -31.00
C GLN A 234 -62.06 57.26 -30.71
N ASN A 235 -61.27 58.05 -29.96
CA ASN A 235 -61.61 59.43 -29.65
C ASN A 235 -61.77 60.28 -30.92
N ASP A 236 -60.87 60.14 -31.90
CA ASP A 236 -61.04 60.82 -33.20
C ASP A 236 -62.32 60.36 -33.92
N GLY A 237 -62.66 59.07 -33.84
CA GLY A 237 -63.87 58.48 -34.40
C GLY A 237 -65.14 59.09 -33.80
N GLU A 238 -65.23 59.17 -32.48
CA GLU A 238 -66.36 59.78 -31.77
C GLU A 238 -66.56 61.25 -32.16
N ILE A 239 -65.46 62.01 -32.31
CA ILE A 239 -65.53 63.40 -32.78
C ILE A 239 -66.04 63.45 -34.23
N MET A 240 -65.52 62.59 -35.11
CA MET A 240 -65.97 62.54 -36.51
C MET A 240 -67.45 62.18 -36.62
N ASP A 241 -67.91 61.16 -35.90
CA ASP A 241 -69.31 60.72 -35.90
C ASP A 241 -70.22 61.82 -35.38
N SER A 242 -69.82 62.52 -34.30
CA SER A 242 -70.58 63.66 -33.78
C SER A 242 -70.75 64.78 -34.81
N ILE A 243 -69.68 65.12 -35.55
CA ILE A 243 -69.71 66.15 -36.60
C ILE A 243 -70.56 65.67 -37.78
N ILE A 244 -70.37 64.43 -38.23
CA ILE A 244 -71.14 63.84 -39.33
C ILE A 244 -72.63 63.84 -38.98
N GLN A 245 -73.02 63.31 -37.81
CA GLN A 245 -74.43 63.26 -37.40
C GLN A 245 -75.06 64.67 -37.38
N LYS A 246 -74.32 65.67 -36.89
CA LYS A 246 -74.81 67.05 -36.78
C LYS A 246 -75.07 67.70 -38.14
N HIS A 247 -74.21 67.42 -39.13
CA HIS A 247 -74.21 68.13 -40.41
C HIS A 247 -74.76 67.31 -41.58
N HIS A 248 -74.72 65.98 -41.55
CA HIS A 248 -75.00 65.10 -42.71
C HIS A 248 -76.28 65.44 -43.48
N ASN A 249 -77.40 65.60 -42.77
CA ASN A 249 -78.69 65.92 -43.39
C ASN A 249 -78.84 67.41 -43.72
N LYS A 250 -78.16 68.28 -42.96
CA LYS A 250 -78.26 69.74 -43.11
C LYS A 250 -77.34 70.30 -44.19
N LEU A 251 -76.32 69.55 -44.61
CA LEU A 251 -75.32 70.00 -45.57
C LEU A 251 -75.92 70.46 -46.90
N LYS A 252 -77.04 69.86 -47.33
CA LYS A 252 -77.77 70.25 -48.55
C LYS A 252 -78.80 71.34 -48.34
N GLU A 253 -79.21 71.57 -47.09
CA GLU A 253 -80.19 72.58 -46.68
C GLU A 253 -79.53 73.90 -46.29
N TYR A 254 -78.20 73.94 -46.21
CA TYR A 254 -77.45 75.16 -46.00
C TYR A 254 -77.53 76.05 -47.25
N ASP A 255 -78.60 76.85 -47.35
CA ASP A 255 -78.62 78.00 -48.25
C ASP A 255 -77.76 79.12 -47.63
N THR A 256 -76.74 79.51 -48.37
CA THR A 256 -75.78 80.56 -48.00
C THR A 256 -76.44 81.91 -47.73
N PHE A 257 -77.61 82.20 -48.29
CA PHE A 257 -78.30 83.48 -48.08
C PHE A 257 -79.15 83.49 -46.80
N GLU A 258 -79.71 82.34 -46.39
CA GLU A 258 -80.53 82.22 -45.18
C GLU A 258 -79.69 82.01 -43.89
N LEU A 259 -78.45 81.53 -44.03
CA LEU A 259 -77.53 81.30 -42.90
C LEU A 259 -77.03 82.58 -42.21
N PHE A 260 -77.19 83.74 -42.83
CA PHE A 260 -76.87 85.05 -42.24
C PHE A 260 -78.07 85.73 -41.57
N ASP A 261 -79.25 85.09 -41.58
CA ASP A 261 -80.39 85.58 -40.82
C ASP A 261 -80.13 85.45 -39.31
N GLN A 262 -80.64 86.41 -38.52
CA GLN A 262 -80.32 86.51 -37.09
C GLN A 262 -80.72 85.25 -36.31
N ASP A 263 -81.78 84.57 -36.75
CA ASP A 263 -82.29 83.35 -36.13
C ASP A 263 -81.38 82.11 -36.38
N GLN A 264 -80.44 82.19 -37.33
CA GLN A 264 -79.53 81.08 -37.70
C GLN A 264 -78.09 81.27 -37.20
N GLN A 265 -77.77 82.37 -36.49
CA GLN A 265 -76.41 82.73 -36.09
C GLN A 265 -75.71 81.65 -35.22
N LYS A 266 -76.46 80.95 -34.37
CA LYS A 266 -75.95 79.85 -33.53
C LYS A 266 -75.55 78.62 -34.38
N SER A 267 -76.29 78.35 -35.46
CA SER A 267 -75.97 77.30 -36.43
C SER A 267 -74.68 77.61 -37.18
N LEU A 268 -74.48 78.88 -37.57
CA LEU A 268 -73.26 79.33 -38.25
C LEU A 268 -72.02 79.23 -37.35
N GLN A 269 -72.09 79.70 -36.10
CA GLN A 269 -70.98 79.57 -35.14
C GLN A 269 -70.59 78.10 -34.90
N THR A 270 -71.59 77.22 -34.83
CA THR A 270 -71.40 75.78 -34.68
C THR A 270 -70.69 75.18 -35.89
N LEU A 271 -71.12 75.53 -37.11
CA LEU A 271 -70.51 75.07 -38.36
C LEU A 271 -69.04 75.51 -38.48
N ILE A 272 -68.72 76.76 -38.11
CA ILE A 272 -67.33 77.26 -38.13
C ILE A 272 -66.46 76.47 -37.14
N ARG A 273 -66.94 76.23 -35.92
CA ARG A 273 -66.21 75.47 -34.90
C ARG A 273 -65.97 74.03 -35.35
N ASP A 274 -66.99 73.37 -35.87
CA ASP A 274 -66.88 71.98 -36.33
C ASP A 274 -65.97 71.88 -37.58
N SER A 275 -65.95 72.90 -38.45
CA SER A 275 -65.02 73.01 -39.58
C SER A 275 -63.55 73.17 -39.13
N GLN A 276 -63.31 73.93 -38.06
CA GLN A 276 -61.98 74.03 -37.44
C GLN A 276 -61.53 72.68 -36.87
N ILE A 277 -62.40 72.00 -36.11
CA ILE A 277 -62.12 70.66 -35.57
C ILE A 277 -61.82 69.67 -36.71
N CYS A 278 -62.59 69.71 -37.79
CA CYS A 278 -62.33 68.92 -38.99
C CYS A 278 -60.95 69.22 -39.59
N SER A 279 -60.56 70.49 -39.68
CA SER A 279 -59.25 70.88 -40.23
C SER A 279 -58.10 70.30 -39.40
N ASP A 280 -58.18 70.40 -38.06
CA ASP A 280 -57.18 69.83 -37.15
C ASP A 280 -57.15 68.29 -37.19
N LEU A 281 -58.32 67.64 -37.25
CA LEU A 281 -58.43 66.19 -37.44
C LEU A 281 -57.80 65.76 -38.77
N LEU A 282 -58.09 66.47 -39.87
CA LEU A 282 -57.55 66.16 -41.18
C LEU A 282 -56.03 66.34 -41.23
N ILE A 283 -55.47 67.35 -40.56
CA ILE A 283 -54.02 67.51 -40.42
C ILE A 283 -53.43 66.31 -39.69
N ARG A 284 -53.98 65.93 -38.53
CA ARG A 284 -53.50 64.77 -37.75
C ARG A 284 -53.62 63.47 -38.54
N LYS A 285 -54.76 63.20 -39.19
CA LYS A 285 -54.97 61.99 -40.01
C LYS A 285 -54.02 61.94 -41.22
N LYS A 286 -53.70 63.09 -41.83
CA LYS A 286 -52.73 63.18 -42.93
C LYS A 286 -51.29 62.98 -42.47
N SER A 287 -50.95 63.35 -41.23
CA SER A 287 -49.59 63.21 -40.70
C SER A 287 -49.34 61.91 -39.93
N ASN A 288 -50.39 61.17 -39.55
CA ASN A 288 -50.39 59.92 -38.76
C ASN A 288 -49.07 59.11 -38.83
N HIS A 289 -48.13 59.44 -37.94
CA HIS A 289 -46.95 58.64 -37.66
C HIS A 289 -47.19 57.99 -36.31
N PHE A 290 -47.70 56.76 -36.32
CA PHE A 290 -47.75 55.94 -35.12
C PHE A 290 -46.41 55.23 -34.94
N PRO A 291 -45.96 55.00 -33.69
CA PRO A 291 -44.80 54.15 -33.44
C PRO A 291 -45.01 52.75 -34.02
N ASN A 292 -43.96 52.16 -34.59
CA ASN A 292 -44.02 50.78 -35.08
C ASN A 292 -44.00 49.78 -33.92
N PHE A 293 -44.65 48.64 -34.09
CA PHE A 293 -44.46 47.48 -33.22
C PHE A 293 -43.08 46.87 -33.44
N VAL A 294 -42.56 46.23 -32.39
CA VAL A 294 -41.32 45.44 -32.46
C VAL A 294 -41.68 43.96 -32.58
N GLU A 295 -41.15 43.28 -33.59
CA GLU A 295 -41.26 41.82 -33.78
C GLU A 295 -39.99 41.15 -33.25
N ASN A 296 -40.13 40.11 -32.42
CA ASN A 296 -39.01 39.35 -31.87
C ASN A 296 -38.98 37.94 -32.50
N HIS A 297 -37.80 37.50 -32.94
CA HIS A 297 -37.54 36.13 -33.35
C HIS A 297 -36.48 35.52 -32.41
N VAL A 298 -36.66 34.25 -32.02
CA VAL A 298 -35.71 33.50 -31.21
C VAL A 298 -35.26 32.28 -32.01
N ASP A 299 -34.01 32.29 -32.45
CA ASP A 299 -33.38 31.18 -33.17
C ASP A 299 -32.35 30.51 -32.26
N PHE A 300 -32.38 29.18 -32.22
CA PHE A 300 -31.39 28.36 -31.51
C PHE A 300 -30.40 27.77 -32.51
N ASP A 301 -29.11 27.87 -32.20
CA ASP A 301 -28.04 27.29 -33.02
C ASP A 301 -27.89 25.80 -32.70
N SER A 302 -28.33 24.94 -33.63
CA SER A 302 -28.28 23.49 -33.50
C SER A 302 -26.84 22.92 -33.47
N GLU A 303 -25.86 23.61 -34.06
CA GLU A 303 -24.46 23.16 -34.05
C GLU A 303 -23.85 23.39 -32.67
N LEU A 304 -24.12 24.55 -32.05
CA LEU A 304 -23.72 24.85 -30.68
C LEU A 304 -24.40 23.95 -29.65
N GLU A 305 -25.66 23.57 -29.87
CA GLU A 305 -26.38 22.62 -29.00
C GLU A 305 -25.70 21.23 -28.98
N SER A 306 -25.21 20.78 -30.14
CA SER A 306 -24.44 19.53 -30.25
C SER A 306 -23.09 19.64 -29.52
N VAL A 307 -22.37 20.75 -29.70
CA VAL A 307 -21.08 21.01 -29.01
C VAL A 307 -21.27 21.07 -27.49
N PHE A 308 -22.35 21.71 -27.03
CA PHE A 308 -22.71 21.78 -25.62
C PHE A 308 -23.03 20.40 -25.05
N THR A 309 -23.79 19.58 -25.79
CA THR A 309 -24.11 18.20 -25.41
C THR A 309 -22.86 17.33 -25.30
N GLU A 310 -21.94 17.42 -26.26
CA GLU A 310 -20.66 16.71 -26.21
C GLU A 310 -19.81 17.17 -25.03
N SER A 311 -19.79 18.48 -24.75
CA SER A 311 -19.07 19.05 -23.62
C SER A 311 -19.61 18.57 -22.27
N ILE A 312 -20.94 18.42 -22.12
CA ILE A 312 -21.57 17.84 -20.92
C ILE A 312 -21.21 16.36 -20.78
N ASN A 313 -21.21 15.59 -21.87
CA ASN A 313 -20.85 14.17 -21.83
C ASN A 313 -19.40 13.93 -21.40
N ASN A 314 -18.50 14.87 -21.74
CA ASN A 314 -17.09 14.83 -21.34
C ASN A 314 -16.80 15.50 -19.98
N PHE A 315 -17.82 16.01 -19.29
CA PHE A 315 -17.68 16.76 -18.03
C PHE A 315 -17.22 15.92 -16.84
N TYR A 316 -17.33 14.59 -16.91
CA TYR A 316 -17.00 13.69 -15.82
C TYR A 316 -16.07 12.55 -16.26
N LEU A 317 -15.21 12.11 -15.34
CA LEU A 317 -14.33 10.96 -15.51
C LEU A 317 -14.46 10.03 -14.30
N ILE A 318 -14.90 8.79 -14.52
CA ILE A 318 -14.94 7.76 -13.49
C ILE A 318 -13.68 6.92 -13.61
N ASN A 319 -12.74 7.08 -12.68
CA ASN A 319 -11.55 6.24 -12.59
C ASN A 319 -11.76 5.17 -11.51
N SER A 320 -11.76 3.90 -11.89
CA SER A 320 -11.76 2.77 -10.95
C SER A 320 -10.32 2.38 -10.57
N LYS A 321 -10.11 2.09 -9.28
CA LYS A 321 -8.87 1.52 -8.73
C LYS A 321 -9.24 0.58 -7.59
N ASP A 322 -8.40 -0.41 -7.32
CA ASP A 322 -8.58 -1.30 -6.18
C ASP A 322 -8.58 -0.51 -4.86
N PHE A 323 -9.49 -0.88 -3.96
CA PHE A 323 -9.54 -0.31 -2.61
C PHE A 323 -8.27 -0.68 -1.84
N LYS A 324 -7.58 0.34 -1.32
CA LYS A 324 -6.45 0.19 -0.40
C LYS A 324 -6.74 1.03 0.83
N ASP A 325 -6.82 0.37 1.98
CA ASP A 325 -6.92 1.06 3.26
C ASP A 325 -5.59 1.77 3.58
N LYS A 326 -5.66 2.94 4.22
CA LYS A 326 -4.52 3.86 4.45
C LYS A 326 -3.39 3.20 5.25
N ASP A 327 -3.71 2.20 6.06
CA ASP A 327 -2.76 1.54 6.96
C ASP A 327 -2.49 0.06 6.60
N ASN A 328 -3.02 -0.44 5.46
CA ASN A 328 -2.98 -1.87 5.10
C ASN A 328 -3.48 -2.82 6.20
N GLN A 329 -4.26 -2.33 7.17
CA GLN A 329 -4.66 -3.12 8.34
C GLN A 329 -5.56 -4.30 7.96
N TYR A 330 -6.29 -4.19 6.83
CA TYR A 330 -7.27 -5.17 6.39
C TYR A 330 -6.84 -5.97 5.15
N LEU A 331 -5.53 -6.24 4.99
CA LEU A 331 -5.02 -7.23 4.01
C LEU A 331 -5.57 -8.67 4.22
N MET A 332 -6.49 -8.86 5.18
CA MET A 332 -6.92 -10.13 5.76
C MET A 332 -7.82 -11.01 4.87
N ILE A 333 -8.13 -10.59 3.63
CA ILE A 333 -8.73 -11.50 2.65
C ILE A 333 -7.67 -12.50 2.14
N ASN A 334 -6.41 -12.09 2.05
CA ASN A 334 -5.30 -12.96 1.66
C ASN A 334 -4.45 -13.33 2.89
N LYS A 335 -4.55 -14.60 3.30
CA LYS A 335 -3.74 -15.14 4.38
C LYS A 335 -2.25 -15.15 4.05
N LEU A 336 -1.87 -15.16 2.77
CA LEU A 336 -0.50 -14.93 2.34
C LEU A 336 -0.27 -13.42 2.20
N SER A 337 0.45 -12.87 3.16
CA SER A 337 0.68 -11.44 3.28
C SER A 337 2.16 -11.11 3.19
N LYS A 338 2.45 -9.88 2.78
CA LYS A 338 3.80 -9.33 2.67
C LYS A 338 3.90 -8.02 3.45
N LEU A 339 4.85 -7.95 4.38
CA LEU A 339 5.17 -6.71 5.11
C LEU A 339 6.65 -6.39 4.92
N GLY A 340 6.93 -5.31 4.16
CA GLY A 340 8.28 -4.99 3.73
C GLY A 340 8.85 -6.08 2.80
N SER A 341 9.99 -6.66 3.17
CA SER A 341 10.61 -7.79 2.45
C SER A 341 10.17 -9.17 2.96
N PHE A 342 9.29 -9.25 3.95
CA PHE A 342 8.90 -10.51 4.59
C PHE A 342 7.57 -11.01 4.05
N ASN A 343 7.52 -12.30 3.71
CA ASN A 343 6.28 -13.01 3.38
C ASN A 343 5.91 -13.92 4.55
N PHE A 344 4.64 -13.96 4.93
CA PHE A 344 4.14 -14.78 6.02
C PHE A 344 2.69 -15.18 5.80
N TYR A 345 2.31 -16.26 6.49
CA TYR A 345 0.92 -16.66 6.64
C TYR A 345 0.32 -15.96 7.87
N LEU A 346 -0.77 -15.23 7.68
CA LEU A 346 -1.54 -14.63 8.76
C LEU A 346 -2.55 -15.64 9.31
N THR A 347 -2.51 -15.90 10.61
CA THR A 347 -3.47 -16.77 11.30
C THR A 347 -4.21 -16.01 12.40
N HIS A 348 -5.49 -16.33 12.56
CA HIS A 348 -6.38 -15.87 13.62
C HIS A 348 -6.74 -17.00 14.61
N GLY A 349 -5.92 -18.05 14.64
CA GLY A 349 -6.03 -19.16 15.61
C GLY A 349 -6.35 -20.50 14.96
N GLU A 350 -6.69 -20.52 13.67
CA GLU A 350 -6.93 -21.71 12.89
C GLU A 350 -5.64 -22.53 12.62
N PRO A 351 -5.75 -23.83 12.32
CA PRO A 351 -4.59 -24.66 12.01
C PRO A 351 -3.77 -24.12 10.83
N VAL A 352 -2.46 -24.14 10.99
CA VAL A 352 -1.52 -23.63 9.99
C VAL A 352 -1.19 -24.72 8.95
N PRO A 353 -1.39 -24.47 7.64
CA PRO A 353 -1.12 -25.45 6.58
C PRO A 353 0.31 -26.02 6.56
N ASP A 354 0.49 -27.23 6.03
CA ASP A 354 1.75 -27.99 6.09
C ASP A 354 2.96 -27.38 5.39
N HIS A 355 2.75 -26.65 4.31
CA HIS A 355 3.82 -26.00 3.56
C HIS A 355 4.28 -24.66 4.17
N ILE A 356 3.61 -24.15 5.21
CA ILE A 356 3.91 -22.85 5.80
C ILE A 356 5.10 -22.95 6.77
N THR A 357 6.08 -22.07 6.58
CA THR A 357 7.29 -21.95 7.43
C THR A 357 7.46 -20.58 8.08
N SER A 358 6.69 -19.58 7.66
CA SER A 358 6.68 -18.22 8.19
C SER A 358 5.27 -17.85 8.62
N LEU A 359 5.07 -17.58 9.90
CA LEU A 359 3.76 -17.38 10.53
C LEU A 359 3.67 -16.02 11.21
N ALA A 360 2.51 -15.38 11.12
CA ALA A 360 2.22 -14.13 11.81
C ALA A 360 0.96 -14.24 12.69
N LEU A 361 1.06 -13.66 13.89
CA LEU A 361 0.00 -13.64 14.91
C LEU A 361 -0.48 -12.19 15.09
N SER A 362 -1.78 -11.92 14.92
CA SER A 362 -2.34 -10.55 14.96
C SER A 362 -3.32 -10.25 16.09
N SER A 363 -3.81 -11.24 16.82
CA SER A 363 -4.79 -11.07 17.91
C SER A 363 -4.45 -11.94 19.12
N GLU A 364 -5.25 -11.89 20.20
CA GLU A 364 -5.13 -12.72 21.40
C GLU A 364 -5.35 -14.23 21.10
N ASN A 365 -4.42 -14.85 20.37
CA ASN A 365 -4.40 -16.29 20.12
C ASN A 365 -3.68 -17.05 21.23
N ASN A 366 -4.20 -16.93 22.44
CA ASN A 366 -3.62 -17.60 23.63
C ASN A 366 -3.77 -19.14 23.58
N LYS A 367 -4.48 -19.69 22.59
CA LYS A 367 -4.74 -21.14 22.44
C LYS A 367 -4.08 -21.78 21.21
N LEU A 368 -3.50 -20.99 20.29
CA LEU A 368 -2.90 -21.55 19.08
C LEU A 368 -1.57 -22.24 19.45
N VAL A 369 -1.49 -23.55 19.22
CA VAL A 369 -0.23 -24.29 19.28
C VAL A 369 0.52 -24.03 17.97
N ILE A 370 1.65 -23.32 18.07
CA ILE A 370 2.47 -23.01 16.90
C ILE A 370 3.16 -24.30 16.43
N PRO A 371 3.00 -24.72 15.17
CA PRO A 371 3.59 -25.98 14.71
C PRO A 371 5.13 -25.96 14.72
N ASN A 372 5.75 -27.09 15.09
CA ASN A 372 7.21 -27.26 15.15
C ASN A 372 7.92 -27.37 13.77
N LYS A 373 7.32 -26.78 12.73
CA LYS A 373 7.87 -26.59 11.37
C LYS A 373 8.18 -25.11 11.09
N ILE A 374 7.60 -24.20 11.87
CA ILE A 374 7.75 -22.75 11.68
C ILE A 374 9.20 -22.35 11.97
N LYS A 375 9.80 -21.62 11.03
CA LYS A 375 11.17 -21.09 11.09
C LYS A 375 11.21 -19.60 11.40
N GLU A 376 10.18 -18.88 10.97
CA GLU A 376 10.04 -17.44 11.16
C GLU A 376 8.69 -17.13 11.80
N LEU A 377 8.70 -16.35 12.91
CA LEU A 377 7.50 -16.02 13.65
C LEU A 377 7.38 -14.50 13.85
N HIS A 378 6.21 -13.96 13.52
CA HIS A 378 5.88 -12.53 13.63
C HIS A 378 4.77 -12.31 14.64
N PHE A 379 5.00 -11.43 15.61
CA PHE A 379 3.97 -10.91 16.51
C PHE A 379 3.60 -9.50 16.06
N LEU A 380 2.47 -9.37 15.36
CA LEU A 380 2.04 -8.15 14.68
C LEU A 380 1.46 -7.11 15.65
N ASN A 381 1.20 -5.91 15.13
CA ASN A 381 0.55 -4.82 15.86
C ASN A 381 -0.77 -5.30 16.50
N GLY A 382 -0.97 -4.96 17.77
CA GLY A 382 -2.18 -5.30 18.52
C GLY A 382 -2.18 -6.70 19.15
N TYR A 383 -1.10 -7.47 19.00
CA TYR A 383 -0.95 -8.73 19.73
C TYR A 383 -0.79 -8.46 21.25
N ASN A 384 -1.81 -8.81 22.04
CA ASN A 384 -1.84 -8.56 23.48
C ASN A 384 -1.57 -9.81 24.34
N GLY A 385 -1.36 -10.97 23.71
CA GLY A 385 -1.09 -12.22 24.43
C GLY A 385 0.25 -12.19 25.17
N SER A 386 0.33 -12.87 26.32
CA SER A 386 1.63 -13.02 27.01
C SER A 386 2.51 -14.02 26.25
N ILE A 387 3.71 -13.61 25.85
CA ILE A 387 4.68 -14.48 25.19
C ILE A 387 5.38 -15.32 26.27
N ARG A 388 4.85 -16.50 26.58
CA ARG A 388 5.37 -17.36 27.65
C ARG A 388 6.44 -18.33 27.15
N GLN A 389 7.19 -18.92 28.09
CA GLN A 389 8.09 -20.03 27.79
C GLN A 389 7.33 -21.14 27.05
N GLU A 390 8.00 -21.81 26.11
CA GLU A 390 7.45 -22.90 25.28
C GLU A 390 6.42 -22.47 24.22
N MET A 391 5.92 -21.23 24.25
CA MET A 391 5.01 -20.73 23.21
C MET A 391 5.66 -20.73 21.83
N ILE A 392 6.91 -20.24 21.74
CA ILE A 392 7.67 -20.21 20.50
C ILE A 392 8.36 -21.57 20.34
N PRO A 393 8.08 -22.35 19.28
CA PRO A 393 8.65 -23.68 19.11
C PRO A 393 10.16 -23.63 18.88
N SER A 394 10.83 -24.72 19.26
CA SER A 394 12.26 -24.89 19.06
C SER A 394 12.72 -24.83 17.58
N SER A 395 11.81 -25.02 16.62
CA SER A 395 12.09 -24.90 15.19
C SER A 395 12.34 -23.47 14.73
N VAL A 396 11.90 -22.46 15.49
CA VAL A 396 11.98 -21.04 15.12
C VAL A 396 13.43 -20.55 15.22
N GLN A 397 13.89 -19.93 14.15
CA GLN A 397 15.24 -19.35 14.02
C GLN A 397 15.22 -17.81 14.03
N LYS A 398 14.08 -17.22 13.66
CA LYS A 398 13.88 -15.78 13.54
C LYS A 398 12.55 -15.37 14.15
N VAL A 399 12.57 -14.33 14.99
CA VAL A 399 11.36 -13.77 15.61
C VAL A 399 11.30 -12.27 15.43
N LEU A 400 10.10 -11.74 15.16
CA LEU A 400 9.83 -10.33 14.98
C LEU A 400 8.71 -9.87 15.91
N PHE A 401 8.92 -8.77 16.62
CA PHE A 401 7.98 -8.15 17.54
C PHE A 401 7.65 -6.74 17.07
N TYR A 402 6.40 -6.48 16.71
CA TYR A 402 5.92 -5.15 16.31
C TYR A 402 5.31 -4.40 17.51
N ASP A 403 4.25 -3.62 17.34
CA ASP A 403 3.54 -2.94 18.44
C ASP A 403 2.67 -3.94 19.24
N ILE A 404 3.33 -4.75 20.06
CA ILE A 404 2.70 -5.76 20.91
C ILE A 404 2.28 -5.16 22.27
N GLY A 405 1.18 -5.62 22.84
CA GLY A 405 0.67 -5.12 24.12
C GLY A 405 1.41 -5.64 25.35
N ALA A 406 2.12 -6.78 25.25
CA ALA A 406 2.84 -7.40 26.36
C ALA A 406 4.36 -7.42 26.14
N PRO A 407 5.19 -7.24 27.18
CA PRO A 407 6.64 -7.24 27.04
C PRO A 407 7.20 -8.63 26.73
N VAL A 408 8.38 -8.67 26.12
CA VAL A 408 9.14 -9.90 25.91
C VAL A 408 9.91 -10.20 27.20
N VAL A 409 9.57 -11.30 27.87
CA VAL A 409 10.15 -11.65 29.17
C VAL A 409 11.26 -12.68 29.06
N GLN A 410 12.03 -12.84 30.13
CA GLN A 410 13.07 -13.87 30.18
C GLN A 410 12.46 -15.25 29.94
N GLY A 411 13.05 -16.00 28.99
CA GLY A 411 12.58 -17.33 28.61
C GLY A 411 11.48 -17.34 27.54
N SER A 412 10.93 -16.18 27.14
CA SER A 412 9.97 -16.07 26.04
C SER A 412 10.55 -16.56 24.70
N ILE A 413 11.81 -16.21 24.42
CA ILE A 413 12.51 -16.57 23.18
C ILE A 413 13.36 -17.82 23.44
N PRO A 414 13.18 -18.90 22.66
CA PRO A 414 13.91 -20.15 22.87
C PRO A 414 15.36 -20.05 22.36
N ALA A 415 16.22 -20.91 22.89
CA ALA A 415 17.67 -20.93 22.62
C ALA A 415 18.06 -21.21 21.14
N ASN A 416 17.13 -21.67 20.31
CA ASN A 416 17.42 -21.91 18.89
C ASN A 416 17.31 -20.66 18.01
N VAL A 417 16.73 -19.57 18.54
CA VAL A 417 16.59 -18.31 17.81
C VAL A 417 17.97 -17.67 17.63
N ARG A 418 18.26 -17.27 16.38
CA ARG A 418 19.50 -16.62 15.95
C ARG A 418 19.31 -15.15 15.61
N GLU A 419 18.10 -14.77 15.21
CA GLU A 419 17.77 -13.42 14.80
C GLU A 419 16.52 -12.90 15.52
N VAL A 420 16.62 -11.70 16.10
CA VAL A 420 15.51 -11.03 16.78
C VAL A 420 15.32 -9.63 16.19
N TYR A 421 14.08 -9.30 15.87
CA TYR A 421 13.69 -8.00 15.34
C TYR A 421 12.70 -7.34 16.29
N PHE A 422 13.03 -6.12 16.74
CA PHE A 422 12.10 -5.22 17.40
C PHE A 422 11.67 -4.16 16.38
N CYS A 423 10.50 -4.43 15.79
CA CYS A 423 9.94 -3.76 14.63
C CYS A 423 9.24 -2.44 15.00
N LYS A 424 8.64 -1.82 13.96
CA LYS A 424 8.04 -0.49 14.10
C LYS A 424 6.94 -0.49 15.17
N GLY A 425 7.01 0.47 16.10
CA GLY A 425 6.02 0.65 17.16
C GLY A 425 6.29 -0.12 18.46
N TYR A 426 7.29 -1.00 18.52
CA TYR A 426 7.62 -1.70 19.77
C TYR A 426 7.93 -0.73 20.92
N ASN A 427 7.14 -0.80 21.99
CA ASN A 427 7.09 0.21 23.05
C ASN A 427 7.46 -0.31 24.45
N HIS A 428 7.92 -1.55 24.56
CA HIS A 428 8.35 -2.13 25.83
C HIS A 428 9.87 -2.01 26.04
N GLU A 429 10.29 -2.11 27.30
CA GLU A 429 11.71 -2.19 27.65
C GLU A 429 12.31 -3.53 27.20
N ILE A 430 13.52 -3.47 26.63
CA ILE A 430 14.35 -4.65 26.36
C ILE A 430 15.33 -4.78 27.53
N TYR A 431 15.03 -5.64 28.51
CA TYR A 431 15.85 -5.83 29.70
C TYR A 431 16.75 -7.07 29.61
N GLU A 432 17.62 -7.25 30.61
CA GLU A 432 18.52 -8.41 30.68
C GLU A 432 17.72 -9.72 30.67
N GLY A 433 17.94 -10.55 29.65
CA GLY A 433 17.25 -11.83 29.48
C GLY A 433 16.06 -11.80 28.51
N SER A 434 15.59 -10.63 28.06
CA SER A 434 14.58 -10.52 26.99
C SER A 434 15.09 -11.15 25.68
N ILE A 435 16.40 -11.01 25.41
CA ILE A 435 17.09 -11.63 24.27
C ILE A 435 18.00 -12.75 24.83
N PRO A 436 17.87 -14.01 24.36
CA PRO A 436 18.70 -15.10 24.85
C PRO A 436 20.12 -15.01 24.30
N PRO A 437 21.13 -15.54 25.02
CA PRO A 437 22.55 -15.47 24.62
C PRO A 437 22.89 -16.33 23.38
N THR A 438 21.91 -16.95 22.75
CA THR A 438 22.08 -17.71 21.50
C THR A 438 21.88 -16.86 20.26
N VAL A 439 21.30 -15.66 20.42
CA VAL A 439 21.05 -14.70 19.34
C VAL A 439 22.35 -14.12 18.84
N GLN A 440 22.51 -14.10 17.53
CA GLN A 440 23.68 -13.57 16.83
C GLN A 440 23.39 -12.23 16.16
N LYS A 441 22.12 -11.98 15.80
CA LYS A 441 21.68 -10.79 15.09
C LYS A 441 20.49 -10.13 15.78
N VAL A 442 20.59 -8.83 16.01
CA VAL A 442 19.50 -8.00 16.54
C VAL A 442 19.22 -6.86 15.57
N VAL A 443 17.94 -6.58 15.34
CA VAL A 443 17.48 -5.48 14.49
C VAL A 443 16.49 -4.63 15.27
N LEU A 444 16.76 -3.33 15.37
CA LEU A 444 15.96 -2.35 16.11
C LEU A 444 15.45 -1.27 15.15
N TYR A 445 14.14 -1.05 15.13
CA TYR A 445 13.49 0.05 14.39
C TYR A 445 13.24 1.25 15.33
N ASP A 446 12.05 1.84 15.36
CA ASP A 446 11.71 3.01 16.17
C ASP A 446 11.27 2.64 17.60
N ILE A 447 12.07 1.82 18.28
CA ILE A 447 11.82 1.42 19.67
C ILE A 447 11.61 2.66 20.55
N LYS A 448 10.60 2.61 21.44
CA LYS A 448 10.22 3.78 22.25
C LYS A 448 10.99 3.90 23.56
N VAL A 449 11.57 2.80 24.03
CA VAL A 449 12.29 2.74 25.31
C VAL A 449 13.79 2.70 25.05
N PRO A 450 14.61 3.50 25.76
CA PRO A 450 16.06 3.47 25.64
C PRO A 450 16.66 2.11 25.99
N LEU A 451 17.77 1.77 25.32
CA LEU A 451 18.56 0.60 25.69
C LEU A 451 19.34 0.86 27.00
N THR A 452 19.39 -0.16 27.86
CA THR A 452 20.19 -0.16 29.09
C THR A 452 21.38 -1.12 28.96
N LYS A 453 22.28 -1.08 29.93
CA LYS A 453 23.40 -2.02 30.00
C LYS A 453 22.81 -3.44 30.07
N LYS A 454 23.23 -4.31 29.15
CA LYS A 454 22.76 -5.70 28.98
C LYS A 454 21.39 -5.90 28.30
N SER A 455 20.75 -4.86 27.76
CA SER A 455 19.58 -5.02 26.87
C SER A 455 19.90 -5.95 25.69
N ILE A 456 21.12 -5.83 25.16
CA ILE A 456 21.63 -6.69 24.08
C ILE A 456 22.73 -7.60 24.66
N PRO A 457 22.60 -8.94 24.55
CA PRO A 457 23.60 -9.88 25.07
C PRO A 457 24.97 -9.76 24.41
N ASN A 458 26.04 -10.06 25.16
CA ASN A 458 27.44 -10.12 24.69
C ASN A 458 27.74 -11.31 23.75
N THR A 459 26.73 -11.86 23.10
CA THR A 459 26.83 -12.90 22.08
C THR A 459 26.41 -12.39 20.70
N VAL A 460 25.75 -11.24 20.66
CA VAL A 460 25.30 -10.61 19.42
C VAL A 460 26.52 -10.11 18.65
N LYS A 461 26.63 -10.53 17.39
CA LYS A 461 27.71 -10.16 16.46
C LYS A 461 27.27 -9.14 15.43
N GLU A 462 25.97 -9.05 15.15
CA GLU A 462 25.41 -8.16 14.14
C GLU A 462 24.25 -7.34 14.72
N LEU A 463 24.33 -6.01 14.61
CA LEU A 463 23.29 -5.09 15.08
C LEU A 463 22.87 -4.14 13.96
N HIS A 464 21.57 -4.00 13.76
CA HIS A 464 20.98 -3.03 12.84
C HIS A 464 20.16 -2.02 13.63
N LEU A 465 20.51 -0.74 13.49
CA LEU A 465 19.71 0.40 13.94
C LEU A 465 19.04 1.01 12.70
N ASN A 466 17.81 0.62 12.46
CA ASN A 466 17.05 0.92 11.25
C ASN A 466 16.42 2.32 11.29
N ASN A 467 15.79 2.70 10.16
CA ASN A 467 15.05 3.95 10.00
C ASN A 467 14.09 4.22 11.16
N GLY A 468 14.22 5.40 11.74
CA GLY A 468 13.33 5.87 12.81
C GLY A 468 13.83 5.58 14.22
N PHE A 469 14.93 4.83 14.39
CA PHE A 469 15.57 4.66 15.69
C PHE A 469 16.00 6.03 16.26
N ASP A 470 15.47 6.38 17.43
CA ASP A 470 15.55 7.73 17.98
C ASP A 470 15.99 7.77 19.45
N GLN A 471 16.64 6.71 19.91
CA GLN A 471 17.18 6.58 21.26
C GLN A 471 18.66 6.94 21.31
N PHE A 472 19.11 7.53 22.43
CA PHE A 472 20.53 7.77 22.66
C PHE A 472 21.29 6.46 22.84
N ILE A 473 22.42 6.32 22.15
CA ILE A 473 23.37 5.25 22.41
C ILE A 473 24.42 5.82 23.37
N LEU A 474 24.43 5.34 24.62
CA LEU A 474 25.43 5.73 25.62
C LEU A 474 26.65 4.79 25.58
N PRO A 475 27.82 5.22 26.08
CA PRO A 475 28.99 4.36 26.21
C PRO A 475 28.67 3.07 27.00
N ASN A 476 29.23 1.95 26.54
CA ASN A 476 29.05 0.61 27.12
C ASN A 476 27.63 0.00 27.06
N ILE A 477 26.71 0.59 26.29
CA ILE A 477 25.37 0.01 26.03
C ILE A 477 25.43 -1.08 24.96
N LEU A 478 26.18 -0.85 23.88
CA LEU A 478 26.36 -1.85 22.83
C LEU A 478 27.31 -2.96 23.30
N PRO A 479 27.05 -4.23 22.96
CA PRO A 479 27.83 -5.36 23.47
C PRO A 479 29.26 -5.40 22.87
N HIS A 480 30.24 -5.79 23.67
CA HIS A 480 31.66 -5.87 23.26
C HIS A 480 31.96 -7.03 22.29
N SER A 481 30.97 -7.88 21.99
CA SER A 481 31.07 -8.94 20.97
C SER A 481 30.68 -8.48 19.58
N LEU A 482 30.20 -7.25 19.43
CA LEU A 482 29.64 -6.76 18.18
C LEU A 482 30.72 -6.64 17.10
N GLU A 483 30.55 -7.34 15.98
CA GLU A 483 31.48 -7.37 14.85
C GLU A 483 30.97 -6.51 13.67
N LYS A 484 29.65 -6.44 13.48
CA LYS A 484 29.00 -5.71 12.39
C LYS A 484 27.92 -4.76 12.91
N LEU A 485 27.99 -3.50 12.48
CA LEU A 485 27.02 -2.47 12.85
C LEU A 485 26.45 -1.79 11.61
N TYR A 486 25.12 -1.79 11.50
CA TYR A 486 24.38 -1.10 10.43
C TYR A 486 23.62 0.08 11.04
N LEU A 487 23.87 1.29 10.53
CA LEU A 487 23.20 2.52 10.91
C LEU A 487 22.45 3.07 9.70
N TYR A 488 21.14 3.25 9.81
CA TYR A 488 20.30 3.83 8.77
C TYR A 488 19.96 5.30 9.12
N ASP A 489 18.74 5.77 8.84
CA ASP A 489 18.24 7.08 9.28
C ASP A 489 17.92 7.08 10.80
N ILE A 490 18.99 7.08 11.60
CA ILE A 490 18.94 7.22 13.05
C ILE A 490 18.85 8.71 13.43
N LYS A 491 18.02 9.05 14.41
CA LYS A 491 17.71 10.45 14.73
C LYS A 491 18.62 11.09 15.77
N GLN A 492 19.23 10.29 16.64
CA GLN A 492 20.05 10.79 17.75
C GLN A 492 21.53 10.68 17.46
N GLN A 493 22.29 11.69 17.89
CA GLN A 493 23.73 11.73 17.72
C GLN A 493 24.41 10.55 18.43
N VAL A 494 25.36 9.92 17.73
CA VAL A 494 26.27 8.91 18.30
C VAL A 494 27.51 9.64 18.82
N LEU A 495 27.78 9.51 20.11
CA LEU A 495 28.96 10.13 20.75
C LEU A 495 30.19 9.24 20.68
N SER A 496 31.36 9.84 20.89
CA SER A 496 32.63 9.12 21.01
C SER A 496 32.57 8.05 22.10
N GLY A 497 33.08 6.85 21.81
CA GLY A 497 33.10 5.72 22.74
C GLY A 497 31.78 4.94 22.86
N CYS A 498 30.73 5.32 22.13
CA CYS A 498 29.47 4.58 22.12
C CYS A 498 29.51 3.31 21.27
N ILE A 499 30.33 3.30 20.22
CA ILE A 499 30.53 2.13 19.35
C ILE A 499 31.71 1.30 19.88
N PRO A 500 31.52 0.00 20.17
CA PRO A 500 32.59 -0.86 20.68
C PRO A 500 33.75 -1.01 19.69
N SER A 501 34.98 -1.11 20.21
CA SER A 501 36.18 -1.35 19.39
C SER A 501 36.24 -2.72 18.72
N SER A 502 35.34 -3.64 19.10
CA SER A 502 35.18 -4.95 18.48
C SER A 502 34.56 -4.90 17.07
N VAL A 503 33.93 -3.78 16.70
CA VAL A 503 33.26 -3.62 15.41
C VAL A 503 34.29 -3.56 14.29
N LYS A 504 34.23 -4.55 13.40
CA LYS A 504 35.12 -4.68 12.23
C LYS A 504 34.50 -4.18 10.95
N GLN A 505 33.16 -4.18 10.88
CA GLN A 505 32.42 -3.78 9.68
C GLN A 505 31.32 -2.80 10.08
N MET A 506 31.31 -1.64 9.44
CA MET A 506 30.32 -0.60 9.71
C MET A 506 29.65 -0.15 8.42
N TYR A 507 28.32 -0.04 8.47
CA TYR A 507 27.50 0.30 7.31
C TYR A 507 26.65 1.52 7.61
N LEU A 508 27.01 2.65 7.02
CA LEU A 508 26.19 3.86 7.00
C LEU A 508 25.24 3.77 5.79
N ARG A 509 23.99 3.43 6.04
CA ARG A 509 22.97 3.13 5.01
C ARG A 509 22.14 4.38 4.65
N ASN A 510 21.23 4.19 3.70
CA ASN A 510 20.42 5.27 3.13
C ASN A 510 19.69 6.08 4.20
N GLY A 511 19.78 7.40 4.09
CA GLY A 511 19.11 8.33 5.00
C GLY A 511 19.91 8.70 6.24
N PHE A 512 21.10 8.12 6.46
CA PHE A 512 21.95 8.51 7.59
C PHE A 512 22.29 10.01 7.52
N ASN A 513 21.84 10.77 8.52
CA ASN A 513 21.83 12.24 8.51
C ASN A 513 22.69 12.88 9.62
N LEU A 514 23.48 12.09 10.35
CA LEU A 514 24.33 12.62 11.41
C LEU A 514 25.69 13.04 10.87
N GLU A 515 26.29 14.06 11.50
CA GLU A 515 27.66 14.48 11.16
C GLU A 515 28.63 13.35 11.49
N ILE A 516 29.34 12.85 10.47
CA ILE A 516 30.41 11.87 10.64
C ILE A 516 31.64 12.64 11.10
N ASN A 517 32.14 12.33 12.28
CA ASN A 517 33.41 12.87 12.76
C ASN A 517 34.37 11.71 13.12
N PRO A 518 35.68 11.97 13.25
CA PRO A 518 36.69 10.93 13.46
C PRO A 518 36.49 10.07 14.72
N THR A 519 35.61 10.48 15.64
CA THR A 519 35.38 9.82 16.92
C THR A 519 34.17 8.87 16.91
N ILE A 520 33.32 8.95 15.90
CA ILE A 520 32.13 8.08 15.77
C ILE A 520 32.52 6.70 15.25
N ILE A 521 33.34 6.67 14.20
CA ILE A 521 33.77 5.42 13.56
C ILE A 521 35.00 4.90 14.32
N PRO A 522 34.94 3.73 14.98
CA PRO A 522 36.10 3.15 15.66
C PRO A 522 37.34 3.10 14.77
N HIS A 523 38.51 3.36 15.38
CA HIS A 523 39.79 3.43 14.66
C HIS A 523 40.23 2.12 13.99
N PHE A 524 39.61 0.97 14.27
CA PHE A 524 40.01 -0.36 13.78
C PHE A 524 38.91 -1.08 13.00
N ILE A 525 38.22 -0.35 12.12
CA ILE A 525 37.25 -0.94 11.19
C ILE A 525 37.97 -1.44 9.94
N ASP A 526 37.78 -2.71 9.58
CA ASP A 526 38.34 -3.28 8.35
C ASP A 526 37.55 -2.81 7.12
N LEU A 527 36.21 -2.78 7.22
CA LEU A 527 35.29 -2.43 6.13
C LEU A 527 34.33 -1.32 6.55
N LEU A 528 34.35 -0.21 5.81
CA LEU A 528 33.36 0.87 5.93
C LEU A 528 32.51 0.95 4.67
N TYR A 529 31.19 0.92 4.84
CA TYR A 529 30.22 1.20 3.78
C TYR A 529 29.56 2.55 4.00
N ILE A 530 29.46 3.35 2.94
CA ILE A 530 28.82 4.67 2.92
C ILE A 530 27.76 4.71 1.81
N GLY A 531 26.51 4.88 2.22
CA GLY A 531 25.31 4.98 1.38
C GLY A 531 24.95 6.41 0.98
N ASP A 532 23.65 6.66 0.78
CA ASP A 532 23.06 8.01 0.73
C ASP A 532 23.12 8.69 2.12
N ILE A 533 24.29 9.23 2.46
CA ILE A 533 24.52 10.08 3.63
C ILE A 533 24.17 11.54 3.31
N LYS A 534 23.53 12.24 4.25
CA LYS A 534 23.05 13.61 4.03
C LYS A 534 24.08 14.69 4.34
N GLN A 535 25.02 14.40 5.24
CA GLN A 535 26.07 15.34 5.66
C GLN A 535 27.32 15.20 4.80
N THR A 536 27.93 16.34 4.44
CA THR A 536 29.14 16.36 3.60
C THR A 536 30.34 15.73 4.31
N LEU A 537 31.01 14.78 3.64
CA LEU A 537 32.27 14.22 4.13
C LEU A 537 33.39 15.27 4.09
N LYS A 538 34.13 15.38 5.20
CA LYS A 538 35.33 16.22 5.34
C LYS A 538 36.56 15.32 5.54
N PRO A 539 37.78 15.82 5.28
CA PRO A 539 39.00 15.10 5.65
C PRO A 539 38.98 14.67 7.11
N GLY A 540 39.35 13.41 7.37
CA GLY A 540 39.32 12.79 8.70
C GLY A 540 38.00 12.13 9.10
N CYS A 541 36.90 12.31 8.36
CA CYS A 541 35.64 11.60 8.65
C CYS A 541 35.79 10.07 8.54
N ILE A 542 36.60 9.59 7.60
CA ILE A 542 36.94 8.17 7.46
C ILE A 542 38.24 7.92 8.26
N PRO A 543 38.24 7.04 9.27
CA PRO A 543 39.41 6.84 10.12
C PRO A 543 40.51 6.03 9.42
N TYR A 544 41.77 6.27 9.82
CA TYR A 544 42.98 5.61 9.31
C TYR A 544 43.07 4.08 9.49
N GLY A 545 42.06 3.43 10.07
CA GLY A 545 42.01 1.96 10.16
C GLY A 545 41.33 1.28 8.98
N VAL A 546 40.55 2.03 8.18
CA VAL A 546 39.73 1.46 7.10
C VAL A 546 40.64 0.93 6.00
N LYS A 547 40.49 -0.36 5.68
CA LYS A 547 41.20 -1.04 4.58
C LYS A 547 40.32 -1.13 3.33
N GLU A 548 39.04 -1.39 3.52
CA GLU A 548 38.06 -1.59 2.47
C GLU A 548 36.94 -0.53 2.58
N LEU A 549 36.79 0.27 1.51
CA LEU A 549 35.78 1.32 1.45
C LEU A 549 34.75 1.01 0.37
N HIS A 550 33.49 0.99 0.77
CA HIS A 550 32.34 0.82 -0.10
C HIS A 550 31.56 2.12 -0.18
N VAL A 551 31.27 2.60 -1.39
CA VAL A 551 30.50 3.82 -1.62
C VAL A 551 29.40 3.54 -2.63
N GLY A 552 28.14 3.79 -2.27
CA GLY A 552 27.06 3.52 -3.20
C GLY A 552 25.64 3.81 -2.75
N ASN A 553 24.66 3.28 -3.49
CA ASN A 553 23.23 3.40 -3.21
C ASN A 553 22.76 4.83 -2.91
N GLY A 554 22.88 5.71 -3.90
CA GLY A 554 22.41 7.10 -3.80
C GLY A 554 23.43 8.06 -3.22
N PHE A 555 24.65 7.61 -2.90
CA PHE A 555 25.76 8.51 -2.57
C PHE A 555 25.97 9.52 -3.71
N SER A 556 25.86 10.80 -3.38
CA SER A 556 25.84 11.91 -4.33
C SER A 556 26.88 12.99 -4.01
N GLN A 557 27.87 12.69 -3.19
CA GLN A 557 28.88 13.68 -2.79
C GLN A 557 30.16 13.52 -3.61
N ASN A 558 30.88 14.62 -3.81
CA ASN A 558 32.21 14.57 -4.42
C ASN A 558 33.23 14.16 -3.37
N LEU A 559 33.99 13.11 -3.64
CA LEU A 559 35.14 12.74 -2.82
C LEU A 559 36.33 13.62 -3.24
N THR A 560 36.67 14.64 -2.45
CA THR A 560 37.86 15.48 -2.63
C THR A 560 39.11 14.81 -2.07
N PRO A 561 40.32 15.32 -2.40
CA PRO A 561 41.55 14.83 -1.77
C PRO A 561 41.47 14.81 -0.24
N ASP A 562 42.19 13.87 0.38
CA ASP A 562 42.31 13.65 1.83
C ASP A 562 41.03 13.17 2.57
N ILE A 563 39.89 13.00 1.88
CA ILE A 563 38.70 12.36 2.48
C ILE A 563 38.95 10.87 2.71
N ILE A 564 39.56 10.19 1.74
CA ILE A 564 39.89 8.77 1.83
C ILE A 564 41.31 8.64 2.39
N PRO A 565 41.51 7.99 3.55
CA PRO A 565 42.83 7.88 4.15
C PRO A 565 43.73 6.89 3.38
N ASN A 566 45.05 7.08 3.48
CA ASN A 566 46.08 6.21 2.89
C ASN A 566 46.11 4.77 3.46
N SER A 567 45.24 4.43 4.40
CA SER A 567 45.04 3.07 4.89
C SER A 567 44.18 2.22 3.96
N VAL A 568 43.36 2.85 3.12
CA VAL A 568 42.44 2.17 2.21
C VAL A 568 43.21 1.54 1.07
N SER A 569 43.06 0.22 0.89
CA SER A 569 43.68 -0.56 -0.18
C SER A 569 42.70 -0.93 -1.29
N SER A 570 41.41 -1.07 -0.96
CA SER A 570 40.37 -1.50 -1.90
C SER A 570 39.14 -0.60 -1.83
N ILE A 571 38.66 -0.16 -2.99
CA ILE A 571 37.48 0.70 -3.11
C ILE A 571 36.45 0.06 -4.03
N PHE A 572 35.21 0.01 -3.55
CA PHE A 572 34.06 -0.53 -4.27
C PHE A 572 33.02 0.57 -4.45
N VAL A 573 32.69 0.88 -5.70
CA VAL A 573 31.75 1.94 -6.07
C VAL A 573 30.57 1.34 -6.80
N TYR A 574 29.33 1.63 -6.40
CA TYR A 574 28.13 1.10 -7.06
C TYR A 574 26.93 2.02 -6.90
N ASN A 575 26.12 2.18 -7.95
CA ASN A 575 24.88 2.97 -7.90
C ASN A 575 25.07 4.38 -7.28
N VAL A 576 26.11 5.09 -7.73
CA VAL A 576 26.44 6.46 -7.30
C VAL A 576 25.82 7.48 -8.24
N SER A 577 25.26 8.55 -7.69
CA SER A 577 24.56 9.58 -8.48
C SER A 577 25.53 10.49 -9.22
N ASN A 578 26.70 10.75 -8.63
CA ASN A 578 27.73 11.62 -9.20
C ASN A 578 28.98 10.82 -9.62
N PRO A 579 29.73 11.27 -10.64
CA PRO A 579 30.98 10.65 -11.03
C PRO A 579 31.98 10.67 -9.86
N VAL A 580 32.64 9.55 -9.61
CA VAL A 580 33.75 9.51 -8.64
C VAL A 580 34.97 10.15 -9.28
N LEU A 581 35.50 11.21 -8.67
CA LEU A 581 36.77 11.82 -9.07
C LEU A 581 37.93 10.90 -8.69
N PHE A 582 38.31 10.03 -9.61
CA PHE A 582 39.39 9.06 -9.43
C PHE A 582 40.74 9.69 -9.05
N SER A 583 40.98 10.96 -9.41
CA SER A 583 42.15 11.74 -8.99
C SER A 583 42.24 11.97 -7.48
N SER A 584 41.15 11.79 -6.75
CA SER A 584 41.09 11.96 -5.29
C SER A 584 41.32 10.65 -4.54
N LEU A 585 41.56 9.54 -5.24
CA LEU A 585 41.89 8.27 -4.60
C LEU A 585 43.35 8.27 -4.13
N PRO A 586 43.65 7.81 -2.90
CA PRO A 586 45.01 7.76 -2.40
C PRO A 586 45.86 6.73 -3.15
N SER A 587 47.18 6.96 -3.19
CA SER A 587 48.14 6.06 -3.86
C SER A 587 48.25 4.67 -3.22
N SER A 588 47.70 4.51 -2.01
CA SER A 588 47.55 3.23 -1.32
C SER A 588 46.52 2.30 -1.97
N VAL A 589 45.54 2.85 -2.71
CA VAL A 589 44.49 2.05 -3.33
C VAL A 589 45.08 1.22 -4.46
N LYS A 590 44.94 -0.10 -4.35
CA LYS A 590 45.42 -1.10 -5.30
C LYS A 590 44.29 -1.76 -6.07
N GLU A 591 43.09 -1.74 -5.53
CA GLU A 591 41.93 -2.37 -6.12
C GLU A 591 40.78 -1.38 -6.24
N LEU A 592 40.21 -1.31 -7.44
CA LEU A 592 39.03 -0.51 -7.74
C LEU A 592 37.97 -1.40 -8.39
N GLN A 593 36.78 -1.44 -7.80
CA GLN A 593 35.63 -2.09 -8.39
C GLN A 593 34.53 -1.08 -8.73
N LEU A 594 34.14 -1.05 -10.01
CA LEU A 594 33.03 -0.29 -10.55
C LEU A 594 31.84 -1.24 -10.75
N GLY A 595 30.97 -1.24 -9.76
CA GLY A 595 29.87 -2.18 -9.58
C GLY A 595 28.62 -1.87 -10.41
N THR A 596 27.58 -2.68 -10.23
CA THR A 596 26.27 -2.49 -10.86
C THR A 596 25.68 -1.10 -10.53
N GLY A 597 25.09 -0.44 -11.52
CA GLY A 597 24.51 0.89 -11.39
C GLY A 597 25.52 2.05 -11.49
N PHE A 598 26.81 1.77 -11.68
CA PHE A 598 27.78 2.80 -12.06
C PHE A 598 27.62 3.14 -13.55
N ASN A 599 27.03 4.30 -13.87
CA ASN A 599 26.69 4.68 -15.25
C ASN A 599 27.49 5.89 -15.76
N HIS A 600 28.67 6.14 -15.17
CA HIS A 600 29.51 7.29 -15.49
C HIS A 600 30.63 6.91 -16.45
N GLU A 601 31.00 7.82 -17.35
CA GLU A 601 32.09 7.58 -18.30
C GLU A 601 33.46 7.59 -17.60
N ILE A 602 34.32 6.63 -17.96
CA ILE A 602 35.70 6.54 -17.46
C ILE A 602 36.59 7.38 -18.38
N GLN A 603 36.86 8.62 -17.96
CA GLN A 603 37.69 9.55 -18.72
C GLN A 603 39.14 9.03 -18.87
N PRO A 604 39.82 9.30 -20.00
CA PRO A 604 41.23 8.95 -20.16
C PRO A 604 42.10 9.50 -19.03
N ASN A 605 43.05 8.69 -18.54
CA ASN A 605 43.98 9.02 -17.46
C ASN A 605 43.32 9.36 -16.10
N SER A 606 42.04 9.05 -15.93
CA SER A 606 41.33 9.34 -14.67
C SER A 606 41.65 8.32 -13.57
N ILE A 607 41.70 7.02 -13.90
CA ILE A 607 42.05 5.97 -12.94
C ILE A 607 43.55 6.09 -12.58
N PRO A 608 43.92 6.20 -11.28
CA PRO A 608 45.31 6.35 -10.87
C PRO A 608 46.18 5.15 -11.26
N SER A 609 47.46 5.43 -11.48
CA SER A 609 48.46 4.39 -11.76
C SER A 609 48.75 3.45 -10.58
N SER A 610 48.28 3.78 -9.37
CA SER A 610 48.39 2.89 -8.20
C SER A 610 47.49 1.66 -8.30
N ILE A 611 46.44 1.70 -9.12
CA ILE A 611 45.47 0.60 -9.28
C ILE A 611 46.13 -0.57 -10.02
N GLU A 612 46.11 -1.73 -9.38
CA GLU A 612 46.66 -2.99 -9.89
C GLU A 612 45.56 -3.95 -10.35
N ARG A 613 44.38 -3.89 -9.72
CA ARG A 613 43.20 -4.70 -10.06
C ARG A 613 41.99 -3.80 -10.31
N LEU A 614 41.37 -3.95 -11.48
CA LEU A 614 40.17 -3.22 -11.89
C LEU A 614 39.07 -4.21 -12.25
N VAL A 615 37.94 -4.09 -11.56
CA VAL A 615 36.75 -4.92 -11.80
C VAL A 615 35.61 -4.02 -12.26
N ILE A 616 35.01 -4.32 -13.41
CA ILE A 616 33.89 -3.58 -13.98
C ILE A 616 32.72 -4.55 -14.15
N THR A 617 31.67 -4.35 -13.35
CA THR A 617 30.41 -5.09 -13.46
C THR A 617 29.25 -4.18 -13.88
N SER A 618 29.52 -2.90 -14.14
CA SER A 618 28.54 -1.97 -14.71
C SER A 618 28.18 -2.35 -16.14
N ILE A 619 27.03 -1.84 -16.62
CA ILE A 619 26.52 -2.16 -17.94
C ILE A 619 27.31 -1.36 -18.99
N GLU A 620 27.95 -2.08 -19.91
CA GLU A 620 28.53 -1.53 -21.15
C GLU A 620 29.40 -0.27 -20.97
N PRO A 621 30.55 -0.35 -20.28
CA PRO A 621 31.45 0.79 -20.17
C PRO A 621 31.94 1.24 -21.56
N ASN A 622 31.96 2.55 -21.80
CA ASN A 622 32.66 3.13 -22.95
C ASN A 622 34.14 3.25 -22.59
N LEU A 623 34.98 2.36 -23.13
CA LEU A 623 36.42 2.39 -22.92
C LEU A 623 37.11 3.03 -24.11
N THR A 624 37.96 4.02 -23.86
CA THR A 624 38.78 4.69 -24.88
C THR A 624 40.27 4.55 -24.56
N TYR A 625 41.15 4.97 -25.48
CA TYR A 625 42.59 4.93 -25.23
C TYR A 625 42.95 5.76 -23.99
N GLY A 626 43.60 5.13 -23.01
CA GLY A 626 43.94 5.75 -21.74
C GLY A 626 42.89 5.61 -20.64
N SER A 627 41.71 5.02 -20.89
CA SER A 627 40.74 4.72 -19.83
C SER A 627 41.27 3.69 -18.81
N ILE A 628 42.12 2.76 -19.26
CA ILE A 628 42.75 1.73 -18.41
C ILE A 628 44.22 2.12 -18.16
N PRO A 629 44.69 2.19 -16.90
CA PRO A 629 46.05 2.61 -16.60
C PRO A 629 47.07 1.57 -17.05
N LYS A 630 48.20 2.02 -17.61
CA LYS A 630 49.28 1.13 -18.11
C LYS A 630 49.91 0.24 -17.03
N THR A 631 49.70 0.57 -15.76
CA THR A 631 50.20 -0.17 -14.59
C THR A 631 49.28 -1.31 -14.15
N LEU A 632 48.07 -1.42 -14.74
CA LEU A 632 47.09 -2.42 -14.36
C LEU A 632 47.60 -3.84 -14.63
N LYS A 633 47.42 -4.73 -13.64
CA LYS A 633 47.82 -6.15 -13.73
C LYS A 633 46.64 -7.05 -14.03
N GLU A 634 45.47 -6.76 -13.46
CA GLU A 634 44.26 -7.58 -13.61
C GLU A 634 43.06 -6.74 -14.02
N LEU A 635 42.36 -7.18 -15.07
CA LEU A 635 41.15 -6.56 -15.59
C LEU A 635 40.03 -7.60 -15.71
N TYR A 636 38.91 -7.34 -15.03
CA TYR A 636 37.70 -8.15 -15.12
C TYR A 636 36.54 -7.28 -15.61
N ILE A 637 35.86 -7.70 -16.68
CA ILE A 637 34.68 -7.05 -17.24
C ILE A 637 33.59 -8.12 -17.33
N PHE A 638 32.49 -7.99 -16.58
CA PHE A 638 31.51 -9.09 -16.45
C PHE A 638 30.25 -8.95 -17.31
N ARG A 639 29.97 -7.77 -17.86
CA ARG A 639 28.74 -7.48 -18.65
C ARG A 639 29.04 -7.01 -20.08
N GLY A 640 30.23 -7.36 -20.59
CA GLY A 640 30.70 -6.91 -21.90
C GLY A 640 31.04 -5.41 -21.94
N VAL A 641 31.41 -4.92 -23.13
CA VAL A 641 31.74 -3.52 -23.42
C VAL A 641 30.82 -2.96 -24.51
N LYS A 642 30.51 -1.65 -24.47
CA LYS A 642 29.59 -1.03 -25.43
C LYS A 642 30.13 -0.99 -26.87
N SER A 643 31.45 -0.91 -27.01
CA SER A 643 32.16 -0.65 -28.26
C SER A 643 33.19 -1.74 -28.55
N LYS A 644 33.60 -1.87 -29.82
CA LYS A 644 34.72 -2.73 -30.19
C LYS A 644 35.97 -2.29 -29.43
N ILE A 645 36.60 -3.21 -28.71
CA ILE A 645 37.90 -2.96 -28.08
C ILE A 645 38.96 -2.92 -29.18
N ASN A 646 39.30 -1.72 -29.63
CA ASN A 646 40.38 -1.51 -30.60
C ASN A 646 41.75 -1.75 -29.95
N GLN A 647 42.75 -2.05 -30.78
CA GLN A 647 44.13 -2.24 -30.35
C GLN A 647 44.63 -1.04 -29.54
N GLY A 648 45.22 -1.30 -28.36
CA GLY A 648 45.78 -0.27 -27.48
C GLY A 648 44.84 0.23 -26.37
N ILE A 649 43.56 -0.16 -26.33
CA ILE A 649 42.65 0.18 -25.21
C ILE A 649 43.03 -0.60 -23.95
N ILE A 650 43.31 -1.90 -24.08
CA ILE A 650 43.81 -2.74 -22.99
C ILE A 650 45.34 -2.69 -23.03
N PRO A 651 46.01 -2.22 -21.96
CA PRO A 651 47.47 -2.19 -21.91
C PRO A 651 48.08 -3.59 -21.96
N SER A 652 49.24 -3.73 -22.62
CA SER A 652 49.98 -5.01 -22.72
C SER A 652 50.45 -5.57 -21.37
N ASN A 653 50.45 -4.75 -20.32
CA ASN A 653 50.86 -5.14 -18.98
C ASN A 653 49.77 -5.91 -18.19
N VAL A 654 48.53 -5.95 -18.70
CA VAL A 654 47.44 -6.73 -18.10
C VAL A 654 47.75 -8.21 -18.26
N LYS A 655 48.02 -8.88 -17.13
CA LYS A 655 48.39 -10.30 -17.06
C LYS A 655 47.17 -11.21 -16.99
N VAL A 656 46.10 -10.73 -16.35
CA VAL A 656 44.84 -11.45 -16.21
C VAL A 656 43.74 -10.61 -16.85
N LEU A 657 43.11 -11.16 -17.87
CA LEU A 657 42.00 -10.55 -18.59
C LEU A 657 40.81 -11.51 -18.59
N ASN A 658 39.68 -11.05 -18.08
CA ASN A 658 38.40 -11.75 -18.17
C ASN A 658 37.34 -10.77 -18.67
N ILE A 659 36.68 -11.08 -19.79
CA ILE A 659 35.67 -10.23 -20.46
C ILE A 659 34.45 -11.09 -20.80
#